data_AF-A0A8C6LM02-F1
#
_entry.id   AF-A0A8C6LM02-F1
#
_cell.length_a   1.000
_cell.length_b   1.000
_cell.length_c   1.000
_cell.angle_alpha   90.00
_cell.angle_beta   90.00
_cell.angle_gamma   90.00
#
_symmetry.space_group_name_H-M   'P 1'
#
loop_
_entity.id
_entity.type
_entity.pdbx_description
1 polymer ?
#
loop_
_entity_poly.entity_id
_entity_poly.type
_entity_poly.pdbx_seq_one_letter_code
_entity_poly.pdbx_strand_id
1 'polypeptide(L)'
;PPNRQHPIPAPGPRTLRLFCKMALVHLSTPGAGGVWWFKGVCKTMILLYLSSDIITVCVCVSRLRSAYPHSNYSTNAGFVWSPSVGHDELHQALGVSMKVTIISEHFREPLTFTCDGSSTVDLLIYQTLCYAQDDLDHVNVDDYLLKSVVEKLTAAILDLVELYCSTFNANFHTTLQSRSCMAPIQEAGLVTNLLSFNVYAAHRIPITWATSYEGFFLSCSLTHGGVELCAPQHTSKQAISKYLFHLVVWDQRVCFPVPINQLPRETQLTVTLHASLLPPPGGGEEKGKQWRSIEALGWAIYITLPSSVPQVDFPTSSFEVVFSTPPPADFCPQYEFSRLDTTSQTQLQNVLKLTADDKRLLWEKRAYYQTESVALPLVLASAPCWQWACLPEIYALLRQWACLVHLDALGLLHASFPDQELRRTAVQWMDSISDTELLDYLPQLVQALKYECYLDSSLVRFLLRRAIGDIRIAHYLFWLLKDNLQDSQFSARYQHLLAALLCCVGRALRDEFDRQCWLVSILTKVAQKVRDASPSSRQVSRGESLEEMKQYFSINSCCRLPLNPALLVTGINIQSCSFFNSNAVPLKLSFQNLDPLGENINVIFKSGDDLRQDMLTLQMIRIMNKIWIQEGLDMRMVIFKCFSTGRGRGMVEMIPHADTLRKIQVEHGVTGSFKDRTLADWLQKHNPTDEQYDKAVENFIYSCAGCCVATYILGICDRHNDNIMLKTSGHMFHIDFGKFLGHAQMFGNIKRDRAPFVFTSDMAYVINGGDKPSSRFHDFVDLCCEAYNLIRKHTHLFLNLLGLMLSCGIPELSDLDDLKYVCDALRPNESEADATMYFTRLIESSLCSVATKLNFFFHNLAQMKFASSEDRLTLSFAPRVYTARSDGLIKNLFICRHIRTASTSKGYAFVVRVEREGQLEVQLVQRTFEEFQELHSKLGLVFPSSKLPSFPSRLVIGRSRGEATADRRKDELNGYVWHLIHAAPEVAQVSPDKAHPGELWWCVSWAPASGKELGEIKLSISYKNDKLFIMVMHIRGLVSLSDGTDPDPYVKLYLLPDPMKMSKKKTKAARRTCNPTYNEMLVYDRIPRGDLDQRLIHLRVLSDGAFWENTLLGQTFIHLNRLVPGQHWVDWHQLGGAGSDSAH
;
A
#
# COMPACT_ATOMS: atom_id res chain seq x y z
N PRO A 1 16.91 -2.67 -66.62
CA PRO A 1 15.71 -2.78 -67.50
C PRO A 1 14.65 -3.68 -66.83
N PRO A 2 13.35 -3.55 -67.17
CA PRO A 2 12.32 -3.59 -66.13
C PRO A 2 11.41 -4.84 -66.09
N ASN A 3 10.48 -4.81 -65.12
CA ASN A 3 9.24 -5.58 -65.00
C ASN A 3 9.31 -7.06 -64.57
N ARG A 4 9.10 -7.28 -63.26
CA ARG A 4 7.76 -7.66 -62.76
C ARG A 4 7.59 -7.33 -61.27
N GLN A 5 6.50 -6.64 -60.94
CA GLN A 5 6.04 -6.47 -59.55
C GLN A 5 5.17 -7.67 -59.16
N HIS A 6 5.44 -8.27 -58.00
CA HIS A 6 4.47 -9.07 -57.26
C HIS A 6 4.63 -8.80 -55.75
N PRO A 7 3.54 -8.80 -54.96
CA PRO A 7 3.58 -8.38 -53.57
C PRO A 7 4.17 -9.44 -52.63
N ILE A 8 4.76 -8.97 -51.53
CA ILE A 8 5.27 -9.77 -50.41
C ILE A 8 4.11 -10.55 -49.77
N PRO A 9 4.26 -11.85 -49.43
CA PRO A 9 3.17 -12.69 -48.94
C PRO A 9 2.71 -12.34 -47.51
N ALA A 10 1.43 -12.61 -47.24
CA ALA A 10 0.77 -12.37 -45.95
C ALA A 10 1.22 -13.33 -44.83
N PRO A 11 1.11 -12.94 -43.54
CA PRO A 11 1.61 -13.73 -42.40
C PRO A 11 0.86 -15.06 -42.20
N GLY A 12 1.60 -16.10 -41.80
CA GLY A 12 1.14 -17.50 -41.86
C GLY A 12 0.43 -18.06 -40.61
N PRO A 13 -0.29 -19.19 -40.76
CA PRO A 13 -1.20 -19.75 -39.74
C PRO A 13 -0.54 -20.42 -38.51
N ARG A 14 0.78 -20.26 -38.32
CA ARG A 14 1.50 -20.83 -37.15
C ARG A 14 1.06 -20.17 -35.83
N THR A 15 0.82 -18.85 -35.83
CA THR A 15 0.40 -18.09 -34.64
C THR A 15 -0.95 -18.58 -34.10
N LEU A 16 -1.96 -18.74 -34.97
CA LEU A 16 -3.28 -19.28 -34.59
C LEU A 16 -3.17 -20.66 -33.93
N ARG A 17 -2.40 -21.58 -34.52
CA ARG A 17 -2.22 -22.93 -33.96
C ARG A 17 -1.54 -22.91 -32.59
N LEU A 18 -0.59 -21.98 -32.36
CA LEU A 18 0.06 -21.82 -31.06
C LEU A 18 -0.94 -21.28 -30.02
N PHE A 19 -1.70 -20.25 -30.37
CA PHE A 19 -2.73 -19.63 -29.52
C PHE A 19 -3.76 -20.67 -29.05
N CYS A 20 -4.31 -21.47 -29.99
CA CYS A 20 -5.25 -22.55 -29.66
C CYS A 20 -4.61 -23.66 -28.81
N LYS A 21 -3.33 -24.02 -29.02
CA LYS A 21 -2.66 -25.04 -28.20
C LYS A 21 -2.41 -24.57 -26.76
N MET A 22 -1.93 -23.34 -26.57
CA MET A 22 -1.67 -22.80 -25.23
C MET A 22 -2.97 -22.62 -24.42
N ALA A 23 -4.06 -22.19 -25.07
CA ALA A 23 -5.38 -22.13 -24.46
C ALA A 23 -5.92 -23.50 -24.00
N LEU A 24 -5.62 -24.59 -24.73
CA LEU A 24 -6.09 -25.93 -24.40
C LEU A 24 -5.28 -26.62 -23.27
N VAL A 25 -3.99 -26.33 -23.13
CA VAL A 25 -3.10 -27.04 -22.17
C VAL A 25 -3.34 -26.62 -20.70
N HIS A 26 -3.78 -25.39 -20.44
CA HIS A 26 -3.98 -24.88 -19.07
C HIS A 26 -5.41 -24.99 -18.51
N LEU A 27 -6.35 -25.65 -19.20
CA LEU A 27 -7.75 -25.81 -18.74
C LEU A 27 -7.96 -26.84 -17.61
N SER A 28 -6.88 -27.36 -17.01
CA SER A 28 -6.87 -28.56 -16.16
C SER A 28 -6.79 -28.28 -14.65
N THR A 29 -7.66 -27.41 -14.12
CA THR A 29 -7.79 -27.20 -12.66
C THR A 29 -9.26 -27.15 -12.22
N PRO A 30 -9.72 -28.02 -11.29
CA PRO A 30 -11.09 -28.02 -10.80
C PRO A 30 -11.29 -27.01 -9.65
N GLY A 31 -12.48 -26.40 -9.54
CA GLY A 31 -12.85 -25.60 -8.35
C GLY A 31 -13.60 -24.29 -8.57
N ALA A 32 -14.66 -24.26 -9.38
CA ALA A 32 -15.60 -23.13 -9.41
C ALA A 32 -17.03 -23.60 -9.73
N GLY A 33 -17.93 -23.55 -8.75
CA GLY A 33 -19.37 -23.78 -8.92
C GLY A 33 -20.07 -22.48 -9.28
N GLY A 34 -20.41 -22.28 -10.55
CA GLY A 34 -21.21 -21.14 -11.01
C GLY A 34 -21.32 -21.04 -12.53
N VAL A 35 -20.17 -20.96 -13.23
CA VAL A 35 -20.11 -20.66 -14.67
C VAL A 35 -20.15 -21.93 -15.56
N TRP A 36 -21.07 -22.86 -15.26
CA TRP A 36 -21.16 -24.15 -15.95
C TRP A 36 -21.92 -24.14 -17.28
N TRP A 37 -22.65 -23.05 -17.56
CA TRP A 37 -23.58 -22.95 -18.67
C TRP A 37 -22.94 -22.83 -20.04
N PHE A 38 -21.95 -21.94 -20.18
CA PHE A 38 -21.31 -21.65 -21.47
C PHE A 38 -20.22 -22.65 -21.88
N LYS A 39 -19.63 -23.40 -20.93
CA LYS A 39 -18.51 -24.32 -21.21
C LYS A 39 -18.91 -25.63 -21.90
N GLY A 40 -20.20 -25.87 -22.16
CA GLY A 40 -20.73 -27.18 -22.58
C GLY A 40 -20.91 -27.44 -24.09
N VAL A 41 -20.57 -26.50 -24.98
CA VAL A 41 -20.92 -26.59 -26.42
C VAL A 41 -19.71 -26.76 -27.37
N CYS A 42 -18.55 -26.18 -27.05
CA CYS A 42 -17.40 -26.08 -27.97
C CYS A 42 -16.52 -27.35 -28.04
N LYS A 43 -17.09 -28.54 -28.29
CA LYS A 43 -16.31 -29.79 -28.43
C LYS A 43 -16.62 -30.67 -29.65
N THR A 44 -17.66 -30.37 -30.44
CA THR A 44 -18.05 -31.22 -31.60
C THR A 44 -18.28 -30.46 -32.91
N MET A 45 -18.10 -29.14 -32.94
CA MET A 45 -18.01 -28.35 -34.18
C MET A 45 -16.79 -27.42 -34.14
N ILE A 46 -15.61 -27.98 -34.43
CA ILE A 46 -14.39 -27.18 -34.67
C ILE A 46 -14.39 -26.77 -36.15
N LEU A 47 -15.19 -25.77 -36.48
CA LEU A 47 -15.26 -25.13 -37.80
C LEU A 47 -15.25 -23.60 -37.65
N LEU A 48 -14.03 -23.06 -37.61
CA LEU A 48 -13.64 -21.70 -38.02
C LEU A 48 -14.68 -20.56 -37.87
N TYR A 49 -15.04 -20.24 -36.62
CA TYR A 49 -15.50 -18.88 -36.26
C TYR A 49 -14.72 -18.39 -35.03
N LEU A 50 -13.61 -17.69 -35.31
CA LEU A 50 -12.95 -16.79 -34.36
C LEU A 50 -13.66 -15.43 -34.46
N SER A 51 -13.89 -14.75 -33.34
CA SER A 51 -14.37 -13.37 -33.39
C SER A 51 -13.32 -12.46 -34.06
N SER A 52 -13.78 -11.42 -34.77
CA SER A 52 -12.91 -10.47 -35.47
C SER A 52 -11.87 -9.85 -34.55
N ASP A 53 -12.23 -9.58 -33.30
CA ASP A 53 -11.35 -9.07 -32.24
C ASP A 53 -10.11 -9.94 -32.05
N ILE A 54 -10.29 -11.27 -31.91
CA ILE A 54 -9.16 -12.19 -31.70
C ILE A 54 -8.27 -12.25 -32.96
N ILE A 55 -8.85 -12.21 -34.16
CA ILE A 55 -8.11 -12.14 -35.41
C ILE A 55 -7.29 -10.83 -35.48
N THR A 56 -7.89 -9.71 -35.05
CA THR A 56 -7.27 -8.38 -35.07
C THR A 56 -6.11 -8.30 -34.07
N VAL A 57 -6.27 -8.84 -32.86
CA VAL A 57 -5.17 -9.00 -31.88
C VAL A 57 -4.04 -9.84 -32.46
N CYS A 58 -4.33 -10.96 -33.14
CA CYS A 58 -3.31 -11.79 -33.78
C CYS A 58 -2.53 -11.03 -34.88
N VAL A 59 -3.20 -10.20 -35.67
CA VAL A 59 -2.55 -9.32 -36.67
C VAL A 59 -1.71 -8.24 -35.97
N CYS A 60 -2.21 -7.64 -34.88
CA CYS A 60 -1.49 -6.64 -34.11
C CYS A 60 -0.20 -7.21 -33.50
N VAL A 61 -0.27 -8.37 -32.84
CA VAL A 61 0.90 -9.09 -32.30
C VAL A 61 1.92 -9.40 -33.40
N SER A 62 1.47 -9.79 -34.60
CA SER A 62 2.37 -10.02 -35.74
C SER A 62 3.07 -8.74 -36.23
N ARG A 63 2.39 -7.60 -36.20
CA ARG A 63 2.97 -6.28 -36.56
C ARG A 63 3.95 -5.78 -35.50
N LEU A 64 3.62 -5.89 -34.22
CA LEU A 64 4.53 -5.55 -33.12
C LEU A 64 5.81 -6.40 -33.19
N ARG A 65 5.69 -7.72 -33.36
CA ARG A 65 6.85 -8.62 -33.50
C ARG A 65 7.76 -8.33 -34.70
N SER A 66 7.25 -7.71 -35.76
CA SER A 66 8.07 -7.33 -36.93
C SER A 66 8.75 -5.96 -36.78
N ALA A 67 8.29 -5.12 -35.86
CA ALA A 67 8.92 -3.83 -35.55
C ALA A 67 10.10 -3.94 -34.57
N TYR A 68 10.19 -5.04 -33.80
CA TYR A 68 11.23 -5.29 -32.80
C TYR A 68 12.03 -6.58 -33.12
N PRO A 69 12.86 -6.58 -34.17
CA PRO A 69 13.73 -7.72 -34.48
C PRO A 69 14.86 -7.82 -33.45
N HIS A 70 15.10 -9.03 -32.96
CA HIS A 70 16.14 -9.34 -31.95
C HIS A 70 17.57 -8.87 -32.32
N SER A 71 17.86 -8.72 -33.62
CA SER A 71 19.14 -8.28 -34.16
C SER A 71 19.31 -6.74 -34.23
N ASN A 72 18.28 -5.94 -33.92
CA ASN A 72 18.41 -4.50 -33.90
C ASN A 72 18.66 -3.97 -32.47
N TYR A 73 19.93 -3.72 -32.17
CA TYR A 73 20.41 -3.16 -30.90
C TYR A 73 19.71 -1.86 -30.49
N SER A 74 19.31 -1.00 -31.45
CA SER A 74 18.59 0.25 -31.15
C SER A 74 17.17 0.03 -30.58
N THR A 75 16.63 -1.18 -30.72
CA THR A 75 15.32 -1.61 -30.19
C THR A 75 15.43 -2.78 -29.20
N ASN A 76 16.64 -3.26 -28.95
CA ASN A 76 16.95 -4.43 -28.13
C ASN A 76 18.39 -4.28 -27.56
N ALA A 77 18.59 -3.29 -26.69
CA ALA A 77 19.91 -2.85 -26.24
C ALA A 77 20.67 -3.86 -25.35
N GLY A 78 20.02 -4.97 -24.94
CA GLY A 78 20.68 -6.03 -24.17
C GLY A 78 20.97 -5.66 -22.71
N PHE A 79 19.92 -5.34 -21.93
CA PHE A 79 20.06 -4.90 -20.54
C PHE A 79 20.84 -5.88 -19.65
N VAL A 80 21.92 -5.38 -19.04
CA VAL A 80 22.64 -6.01 -17.93
C VAL A 80 21.89 -5.72 -16.62
N TRP A 81 21.93 -6.66 -15.68
CA TRP A 81 21.11 -6.64 -14.46
C TRP A 81 21.99 -6.54 -13.21
N SER A 82 21.82 -5.48 -12.42
CA SER A 82 22.25 -5.45 -11.02
C SER A 82 21.06 -5.82 -10.12
N PRO A 83 21.21 -6.76 -9.16
CA PRO A 83 20.20 -6.99 -8.13
C PRO A 83 20.27 -5.95 -7.00
N SER A 84 21.30 -5.10 -6.98
CA SER A 84 21.74 -4.35 -5.79
C SER A 84 21.60 -2.83 -5.88
N VAL A 85 21.18 -2.28 -7.01
CA VAL A 85 21.05 -0.82 -7.23
C VAL A 85 19.78 -0.51 -8.02
N GLY A 86 18.87 0.24 -7.41
CA GLY A 86 17.76 0.89 -8.10
C GLY A 86 18.25 2.13 -8.85
N HIS A 87 17.63 2.43 -10.00
CA HIS A 87 18.03 3.59 -10.80
C HIS A 87 17.83 4.94 -10.07
N ASP A 88 16.97 4.95 -9.06
CA ASP A 88 16.69 6.07 -8.17
C ASP A 88 17.83 6.30 -7.13
N GLU A 89 18.63 5.28 -6.80
CA GLU A 89 19.73 5.34 -5.81
C GLU A 89 21.02 5.94 -6.40
N LEU A 90 21.19 5.89 -7.72
CA LEU A 90 22.33 6.50 -8.43
C LEU A 90 22.43 8.02 -8.21
N HIS A 91 21.32 8.72 -7.94
CA HIS A 91 21.34 10.14 -7.61
C HIS A 91 21.91 10.45 -6.21
N GLN A 92 21.97 9.47 -5.30
CA GLN A 92 22.68 9.58 -4.02
C GLN A 92 24.17 9.21 -4.12
N ALA A 93 24.63 8.69 -5.27
CA ALA A 93 25.95 8.09 -5.42
C ALA A 93 27.09 9.07 -5.80
N LEU A 94 26.78 10.34 -6.05
CA LEU A 94 27.75 11.40 -6.34
C LEU A 94 28.68 11.64 -5.14
N GLY A 95 29.97 11.31 -5.25
CA GLY A 95 30.94 11.42 -4.17
C GLY A 95 31.03 10.17 -3.28
N VAL A 96 30.31 9.08 -3.61
CA VAL A 96 30.39 7.82 -2.86
C VAL A 96 31.50 6.94 -3.43
N SER A 97 32.60 6.81 -2.69
CA SER A 97 33.71 5.90 -3.03
C SER A 97 33.28 4.43 -2.93
N MET A 98 32.83 3.85 -4.04
CA MET A 98 32.52 2.43 -4.15
C MET A 98 33.79 1.59 -4.28
N LYS A 99 33.84 0.44 -3.60
CA LYS A 99 34.88 -0.57 -3.77
C LYS A 99 34.36 -1.69 -4.67
N VAL A 100 34.96 -1.84 -5.85
CA VAL A 100 34.53 -2.76 -6.90
C VAL A 100 35.55 -3.89 -7.02
N THR A 101 35.07 -5.13 -6.97
CA THR A 101 35.87 -6.33 -7.22
C THR A 101 35.39 -6.99 -8.51
N ILE A 102 36.32 -7.23 -9.43
CA ILE A 102 36.08 -7.79 -10.76
C ILE A 102 36.82 -9.12 -10.89
N ILE A 103 36.10 -10.12 -11.37
CA ILE A 103 36.58 -11.49 -11.56
C ILE A 103 36.44 -11.83 -13.04
N SER A 104 37.47 -12.44 -13.62
CA SER A 104 37.52 -12.82 -15.03
C SER A 104 38.31 -14.13 -15.17
N GLU A 105 38.00 -14.93 -16.20
CA GLU A 105 38.79 -16.13 -16.56
C GLU A 105 40.26 -15.77 -16.91
N HIS A 106 40.58 -14.48 -17.11
CA HIS A 106 41.93 -13.96 -17.37
C HIS A 106 42.75 -13.62 -16.11
N PHE A 107 42.13 -13.46 -14.94
CA PHE A 107 42.84 -13.11 -13.70
C PHE A 107 42.98 -14.32 -12.76
N ARG A 108 44.13 -14.46 -12.09
CA ARG A 108 44.32 -15.50 -11.05
C ARG A 108 43.74 -15.12 -9.69
N GLU A 109 43.61 -13.83 -9.42
CA GLU A 109 43.06 -13.26 -8.18
C GLU A 109 42.05 -12.15 -8.53
N PRO A 110 41.00 -11.91 -7.72
CA PRO A 110 40.01 -10.87 -7.99
C PRO A 110 40.60 -9.46 -7.97
N LEU A 111 40.61 -8.78 -9.12
CA LEU A 111 41.05 -7.39 -9.22
C LEU A 111 40.10 -6.52 -8.40
N THR A 112 40.63 -5.71 -7.48
CA THR A 112 39.79 -4.87 -6.61
C THR A 112 40.32 -3.45 -6.55
N PHE A 113 39.50 -2.48 -6.96
CA PHE A 113 39.82 -1.06 -6.94
C PHE A 113 38.65 -0.24 -6.38
N THR A 114 38.88 1.05 -6.15
CA THR A 114 37.85 2.02 -5.75
C THR A 114 37.55 2.99 -6.88
N CYS A 115 36.27 3.26 -7.10
CA CYS A 115 35.75 4.22 -8.06
C CYS A 115 34.72 5.13 -7.38
N ASP A 116 34.32 6.23 -8.02
CA ASP A 116 33.15 7.01 -7.58
C ASP A 116 31.86 6.32 -8.03
N GLY A 117 30.76 6.51 -7.30
CA GLY A 117 29.44 5.99 -7.65
C GLY A 117 28.83 6.55 -8.95
N SER A 118 29.40 7.64 -9.50
CA SER A 118 29.08 8.17 -10.84
C SER A 118 29.92 7.58 -11.99
N SER A 119 30.85 6.66 -11.71
CA SER A 119 31.72 6.05 -12.74
C SER A 119 30.91 5.20 -13.73
N THR A 120 31.10 5.40 -15.04
CA THR A 120 30.41 4.59 -16.06
C THR A 120 30.95 3.15 -16.09
N VAL A 121 30.15 2.22 -16.61
CA VAL A 121 30.56 0.82 -16.79
C VAL A 121 31.80 0.74 -17.71
N ASP A 122 31.88 1.61 -18.70
CA ASP A 122 33.03 1.73 -19.61
C ASP A 122 34.29 2.14 -18.83
N LEU A 123 34.21 3.12 -17.94
CA LEU A 123 35.33 3.50 -17.06
C LEU A 123 35.81 2.33 -16.18
N LEU A 124 34.90 1.51 -15.66
CA LEU A 124 35.25 0.30 -14.91
C LEU A 124 35.94 -0.76 -15.81
N ILE A 125 35.51 -0.89 -17.06
CA ILE A 125 36.12 -1.79 -18.06
C ILE A 125 37.52 -1.28 -18.44
N TYR A 126 37.67 0.00 -18.82
CA TYR A 126 38.98 0.62 -19.07
C TYR A 126 39.93 0.43 -17.89
N GLN A 127 39.49 0.72 -16.65
CA GLN A 127 40.31 0.55 -15.45
C GLN A 127 40.69 -0.91 -15.17
N THR A 128 39.88 -1.87 -15.64
CA THR A 128 40.19 -3.31 -15.60
C THR A 128 41.21 -3.70 -16.67
N LEU A 129 41.07 -3.19 -17.90
CA LEU A 129 41.94 -3.49 -19.04
C LEU A 129 43.35 -2.89 -18.84
N CYS A 130 43.44 -1.66 -18.32
CA CYS A 130 44.70 -1.04 -17.88
C CYS A 130 45.46 -1.83 -16.80
N TYR A 131 44.82 -2.82 -16.17
CA TYR A 131 45.45 -3.73 -15.19
C TYR A 131 45.66 -5.15 -15.75
N ALA A 132 45.13 -5.44 -16.94
CA ALA A 132 45.16 -6.76 -17.60
C ALA A 132 46.16 -6.85 -18.76
N GLN A 133 46.45 -5.72 -19.40
CA GLN A 133 47.21 -5.63 -20.66
C GLN A 133 48.20 -4.47 -20.59
N ASP A 134 49.46 -4.74 -20.98
CA ASP A 134 50.53 -3.72 -21.05
C ASP A 134 50.41 -2.78 -22.27
N ASP A 135 49.53 -3.10 -23.22
CA ASP A 135 49.27 -2.36 -24.46
C ASP A 135 47.75 -2.35 -24.72
N LEU A 136 47.23 -1.16 -25.06
CA LEU A 136 45.79 -0.88 -25.24
C LEU A 136 45.45 -0.43 -26.67
N ASP A 137 46.44 -0.18 -27.54
CA ASP A 137 46.23 0.43 -28.88
C ASP A 137 45.47 -0.49 -29.85
N HIS A 138 45.22 -1.75 -29.47
CA HIS A 138 44.48 -2.75 -30.23
C HIS A 138 43.29 -3.35 -29.47
N VAL A 139 42.88 -2.74 -28.34
CA VAL A 139 41.87 -3.27 -27.42
C VAL A 139 40.54 -2.53 -27.63
N ASN A 140 39.62 -3.13 -28.40
CA ASN A 140 38.29 -2.56 -28.61
C ASN A 140 37.42 -2.75 -27.36
N VAL A 141 37.04 -1.67 -26.68
CA VAL A 141 36.25 -1.75 -25.44
C VAL A 141 34.82 -2.25 -25.68
N ASP A 142 34.25 -2.07 -26.88
CA ASP A 142 32.95 -2.65 -27.25
C ASP A 142 32.96 -4.20 -27.25
N ASP A 143 34.13 -4.84 -27.33
CA ASP A 143 34.28 -6.31 -27.25
C ASP A 143 34.18 -6.83 -25.81
N TYR A 144 34.32 -5.95 -24.80
CA TYR A 144 34.35 -6.31 -23.38
C TYR A 144 33.04 -5.91 -22.69
N LEU A 145 32.38 -6.89 -22.07
CA LEU A 145 31.21 -6.65 -21.21
C LEU A 145 31.52 -7.07 -19.77
N LEU A 146 31.04 -6.31 -18.79
CA LEU A 146 31.02 -6.71 -17.38
C LEU A 146 29.95 -7.80 -17.18
N LYS A 147 30.30 -9.05 -17.52
CA LYS A 147 29.33 -10.07 -17.95
C LYS A 147 29.00 -11.12 -16.89
N SER A 148 27.74 -11.12 -16.44
CA SER A 148 27.12 -12.36 -15.95
C SER A 148 26.90 -13.31 -17.14
N VAL A 149 27.61 -14.44 -17.13
CA VAL A 149 27.81 -15.42 -18.22
C VAL A 149 26.67 -15.58 -19.25
N VAL A 150 26.86 -15.05 -20.47
CA VAL A 150 26.08 -15.39 -21.68
C VAL A 150 27.00 -15.39 -22.91
N GLU A 151 27.82 -16.42 -23.06
CA GLU A 151 28.82 -16.52 -24.16
C GLU A 151 28.86 -17.94 -24.75
N LYS A 152 29.06 -18.93 -23.88
CA LYS A 152 29.17 -20.36 -24.23
C LYS A 152 27.84 -20.99 -24.73
N LEU A 153 26.77 -20.20 -24.84
CA LEU A 153 25.46 -20.60 -25.40
C LEU A 153 25.20 -20.07 -26.82
N THR A 154 25.76 -18.91 -27.20
CA THR A 154 25.41 -18.23 -28.46
C THR A 154 25.98 -18.96 -29.67
N ALA A 155 27.23 -19.41 -29.59
CA ALA A 155 27.87 -20.19 -30.66
C ALA A 155 27.10 -21.49 -30.96
N ALA A 156 26.80 -22.28 -29.93
CA ALA A 156 26.08 -23.56 -30.07
C ALA A 156 24.64 -23.42 -30.59
N ILE A 157 24.03 -22.23 -30.56
CA ILE A 157 22.70 -21.97 -31.12
C ILE A 157 22.78 -21.60 -32.60
N LEU A 158 23.83 -20.92 -33.07
CA LEU A 158 23.98 -20.52 -34.48
C LEU A 158 24.15 -21.75 -35.39
N ASP A 159 25.07 -22.66 -35.04
CA ASP A 159 25.30 -23.92 -35.76
C ASP A 159 24.01 -24.78 -35.85
N LEU A 160 23.23 -24.79 -34.76
CA LEU A 160 21.97 -25.54 -34.69
C LEU A 160 20.85 -24.91 -35.53
N VAL A 161 20.84 -23.58 -35.66
CA VAL A 161 19.85 -22.84 -36.48
C VAL A 161 20.13 -23.02 -37.97
N GLU A 162 21.38 -22.96 -38.40
CA GLU A 162 21.74 -23.19 -39.82
C GLU A 162 21.38 -24.63 -40.25
N LEU A 163 21.67 -25.63 -39.41
CA LEU A 163 21.30 -27.01 -39.67
C LEU A 163 19.77 -27.23 -39.72
N TYR A 164 19.00 -26.56 -38.86
CA TYR A 164 17.54 -26.69 -38.80
C TYR A 164 16.81 -25.96 -39.95
N CYS A 165 17.39 -24.88 -40.48
CA CYS A 165 16.79 -24.12 -41.58
C CYS A 165 16.80 -24.83 -42.95
N SER A 166 17.55 -25.92 -43.10
CA SER A 166 17.75 -26.61 -44.39
C SER A 166 16.78 -27.79 -44.65
N THR A 167 16.10 -28.32 -43.64
CA THR A 167 15.69 -29.74 -43.66
C THR A 167 14.21 -30.08 -43.89
N PHE A 168 13.25 -29.14 -43.85
CA PHE A 168 11.82 -29.47 -44.00
C PHE A 168 11.00 -28.58 -44.95
N ASN A 169 10.64 -29.18 -46.08
CA ASN A 169 9.75 -28.63 -47.11
C ASN A 169 8.37 -29.32 -47.06
N ALA A 170 7.26 -28.58 -47.04
CA ALA A 170 5.91 -29.14 -46.96
C ALA A 170 4.84 -28.18 -47.51
N ASN A 171 4.36 -28.45 -48.73
CA ASN A 171 3.37 -27.64 -49.44
C ASN A 171 1.94 -28.08 -49.15
N PHE A 172 1.05 -27.16 -48.75
CA PHE A 172 -0.41 -27.31 -48.91
C PHE A 172 -1.07 -25.93 -49.09
N HIS A 173 -2.03 -25.84 -50.01
CA HIS A 173 -2.82 -24.62 -50.26
C HIS A 173 -4.20 -24.70 -49.62
N THR A 174 -4.74 -23.55 -49.20
CA THR A 174 -6.14 -23.38 -48.79
C THR A 174 -6.84 -22.40 -49.72
N THR A 175 -7.92 -22.84 -50.37
CA THR A 175 -8.75 -22.00 -51.25
C THR A 175 -9.47 -20.91 -50.45
N LEU A 176 -9.47 -19.67 -50.94
CA LEU A 176 -10.39 -18.64 -50.43
C LEU A 176 -11.84 -19.07 -50.73
N GLN A 177 -12.74 -18.86 -49.77
CA GLN A 177 -14.17 -18.86 -50.07
C GLN A 177 -14.53 -17.58 -50.85
N SER A 178 -15.44 -17.74 -51.81
CA SER A 178 -15.86 -16.69 -52.73
C SER A 178 -16.91 -15.76 -52.11
N ARG A 179 -16.70 -14.44 -52.28
CA ARG A 179 -17.73 -13.39 -52.39
C ARG A 179 -19.01 -13.61 -51.57
N SER A 180 -19.07 -13.07 -50.35
CA SER A 180 -20.34 -12.58 -49.82
C SER A 180 -20.84 -11.42 -50.69
N CYS A 181 -22.16 -11.21 -50.74
CA CYS A 181 -22.72 -10.00 -51.33
C CYS A 181 -22.50 -8.85 -50.35
N MET A 182 -21.82 -7.77 -50.79
CA MET A 182 -21.67 -6.56 -49.98
C MET A 182 -23.03 -5.87 -49.88
N ALA A 183 -23.60 -5.82 -48.68
CA ALA A 183 -24.69 -4.87 -48.41
C ALA A 183 -24.14 -3.43 -48.56
N PRO A 184 -24.96 -2.45 -48.98
CA PRO A 184 -24.56 -1.04 -48.92
C PRO A 184 -24.19 -0.67 -47.48
N ILE A 185 -23.20 0.21 -47.30
CA ILE A 185 -22.74 0.67 -45.98
C ILE A 185 -23.41 2.02 -45.66
N GLN A 186 -23.89 2.20 -44.44
CA GLN A 186 -24.46 3.44 -43.93
C GLN A 186 -23.81 3.87 -42.61
N GLU A 187 -23.56 5.17 -42.46
CA GLU A 187 -23.02 5.75 -41.23
C GLU A 187 -24.06 5.79 -40.11
N ALA A 188 -23.66 5.37 -38.91
CA ALA A 188 -24.54 5.26 -37.75
C ALA A 188 -25.24 6.57 -37.36
N GLY A 189 -24.58 7.73 -37.54
CA GLY A 189 -25.17 9.06 -37.31
C GLY A 189 -26.41 9.36 -38.16
N LEU A 190 -26.57 8.64 -39.28
CA LEU A 190 -27.71 8.77 -40.20
C LEU A 190 -28.82 7.73 -39.95
N VAL A 191 -28.67 6.85 -38.96
CA VAL A 191 -29.63 5.75 -38.68
C VAL A 191 -30.58 6.15 -37.55
N THR A 192 -31.75 6.68 -37.91
CA THR A 192 -32.81 7.10 -36.97
C THR A 192 -33.66 5.95 -36.41
N ASN A 193 -33.40 4.71 -36.83
CA ASN A 193 -34.16 3.53 -36.38
C ASN A 193 -33.90 3.24 -34.90
N LEU A 194 -34.93 2.79 -34.17
CA LEU A 194 -34.78 2.33 -32.78
C LEU A 194 -33.98 1.02 -32.71
N LEU A 195 -33.09 0.90 -31.72
CA LEU A 195 -32.38 -0.36 -31.49
C LEU A 195 -33.37 -1.46 -31.06
N SER A 196 -33.42 -2.54 -31.82
CA SER A 196 -34.22 -3.73 -31.50
C SER A 196 -33.54 -5.01 -31.94
N PHE A 197 -33.85 -6.12 -31.26
CA PHE A 197 -33.35 -7.46 -31.57
C PHE A 197 -34.38 -8.51 -31.15
N ASN A 198 -34.27 -9.71 -31.71
CA ASN A 198 -35.14 -10.83 -31.36
C ASN A 198 -34.46 -11.75 -30.32
N VAL A 199 -35.20 -12.11 -29.26
CA VAL A 199 -34.79 -13.11 -28.25
C VAL A 199 -35.57 -14.39 -28.51
N TYR A 200 -34.89 -15.43 -28.97
CA TYR A 200 -35.51 -16.72 -29.24
C TYR A 200 -35.64 -17.58 -27.98
N ALA A 201 -34.53 -18.10 -27.44
CA ALA A 201 -34.56 -19.03 -26.31
C ALA A 201 -33.25 -19.04 -25.47
N ALA A 202 -33.37 -19.44 -24.20
CA ALA A 202 -32.26 -19.82 -23.33
C ALA A 202 -32.20 -21.35 -23.19
N HIS A 203 -31.05 -21.94 -23.51
CA HIS A 203 -30.87 -23.40 -23.61
C HIS A 203 -30.14 -23.99 -22.40
N ARG A 204 -30.36 -25.29 -22.14
CA ARG A 204 -29.70 -26.11 -21.09
C ARG A 204 -29.99 -25.67 -19.65
N ILE A 205 -31.26 -25.33 -19.37
CA ILE A 205 -31.70 -25.01 -18.00
C ILE A 205 -31.45 -26.22 -17.07
N PRO A 206 -30.97 -26.04 -15.82
CA PRO A 206 -30.67 -27.14 -14.93
C PRO A 206 -31.97 -27.72 -14.41
N ILE A 207 -32.06 -29.04 -14.29
CA ILE A 207 -33.28 -29.71 -13.84
C ILE A 207 -33.73 -29.23 -12.44
N THR A 208 -32.79 -28.83 -11.58
CA THR A 208 -33.06 -28.23 -10.27
C THR A 208 -33.81 -26.90 -10.35
N TRP A 209 -33.54 -26.06 -11.35
CA TRP A 209 -34.25 -24.79 -11.51
C TRP A 209 -35.69 -25.01 -11.98
N ALA A 210 -35.97 -26.07 -12.74
CA ALA A 210 -37.33 -26.48 -13.08
C ALA A 210 -38.17 -26.96 -11.89
N THR A 211 -37.51 -27.31 -10.76
CA THR A 211 -38.16 -27.66 -9.50
C THR A 211 -38.14 -26.53 -8.45
N SER A 212 -37.46 -25.41 -8.72
CA SER A 212 -37.26 -24.31 -7.76
C SER A 212 -37.85 -22.97 -8.20
N TYR A 213 -38.13 -22.77 -9.50
CA TYR A 213 -38.65 -21.49 -10.03
C TYR A 213 -39.89 -21.68 -10.91
N GLU A 214 -40.83 -20.75 -10.77
CA GLU A 214 -42.15 -20.76 -11.42
C GLU A 214 -42.09 -20.27 -12.88
N GLY A 215 -41.11 -19.42 -13.21
CA GLY A 215 -40.94 -18.87 -14.55
C GLY A 215 -39.83 -17.82 -14.62
N PHE A 216 -39.35 -17.61 -15.85
CA PHE A 216 -38.09 -16.94 -16.18
C PHE A 216 -38.32 -15.78 -17.15
N PHE A 217 -37.57 -14.70 -17.01
CA PHE A 217 -37.58 -13.58 -17.95
C PHE A 217 -36.17 -13.00 -18.13
N LEU A 218 -35.93 -12.29 -19.22
CA LEU A 218 -34.71 -11.52 -19.42
C LEU A 218 -34.96 -10.06 -19.08
N SER A 219 -33.99 -9.44 -18.39
CA SER A 219 -33.83 -7.99 -18.30
C SER A 219 -32.71 -7.58 -19.26
N CYS A 220 -32.99 -6.62 -20.14
CA CYS A 220 -32.05 -6.10 -21.11
C CYS A 220 -31.84 -4.60 -20.84
N SER A 221 -30.63 -4.16 -20.50
CA SER A 221 -30.31 -2.73 -20.30
C SER A 221 -29.22 -2.25 -21.26
N LEU A 222 -29.29 -0.98 -21.64
CA LEU A 222 -28.23 -0.30 -22.42
C LEU A 222 -27.47 0.63 -21.49
N THR A 223 -26.14 0.53 -21.48
CA THR A 223 -25.26 1.33 -20.64
C THR A 223 -24.10 1.95 -21.40
N HIS A 224 -23.58 3.05 -20.90
CA HIS A 224 -22.37 3.71 -21.40
C HIS A 224 -21.55 4.23 -20.20
N GLY A 225 -20.29 3.80 -20.09
CA GLY A 225 -19.44 4.16 -18.94
C GLY A 225 -20.00 3.74 -17.57
N GLY A 226 -20.86 2.71 -17.54
CA GLY A 226 -21.59 2.25 -16.34
C GLY A 226 -22.92 2.95 -16.08
N VAL A 227 -23.30 3.97 -16.84
CA VAL A 227 -24.58 4.70 -16.69
C VAL A 227 -25.63 4.12 -17.64
N GLU A 228 -26.86 3.87 -17.15
CA GLU A 228 -27.97 3.43 -18.01
C GLU A 228 -28.43 4.54 -18.97
N LEU A 229 -28.56 4.22 -20.27
CA LEU A 229 -29.03 5.15 -21.30
C LEU A 229 -30.56 5.30 -21.32
N CYS A 230 -31.27 4.28 -20.85
CA CYS A 230 -32.73 4.22 -20.77
C CYS A 230 -33.14 3.07 -19.83
N ALA A 231 -34.39 3.09 -19.34
CA ALA A 231 -34.91 2.05 -18.47
C ALA A 231 -34.79 0.63 -19.11
N PRO A 232 -34.41 -0.40 -18.32
CA PRO A 232 -34.31 -1.78 -18.80
C PRO A 232 -35.60 -2.27 -19.46
N GLN A 233 -35.44 -3.07 -20.52
CA GLN A 233 -36.53 -3.70 -21.27
C GLN A 233 -36.62 -5.18 -20.90
N HIS A 234 -37.84 -5.67 -20.66
CA HIS A 234 -38.07 -7.02 -20.17
C HIS A 234 -38.77 -7.91 -21.20
N THR A 235 -38.37 -9.18 -21.28
CA THR A 235 -39.20 -10.20 -21.94
C THR A 235 -40.34 -10.65 -21.02
N SER A 236 -41.34 -11.32 -21.60
CA SER A 236 -42.41 -11.95 -20.82
C SER A 236 -41.86 -13.04 -19.89
N LYS A 237 -42.54 -13.28 -18.76
CA LYS A 237 -42.20 -14.39 -17.88
C LYS A 237 -42.70 -15.70 -18.50
N GLN A 238 -41.78 -16.60 -18.80
CA GLN A 238 -42.02 -17.86 -19.52
C GLN A 238 -41.62 -19.08 -18.68
N ALA A 239 -42.31 -20.20 -18.87
CA ALA A 239 -41.99 -21.46 -18.21
C ALA A 239 -40.89 -22.24 -18.96
N ILE A 240 -40.27 -23.20 -18.28
CA ILE A 240 -39.33 -24.13 -18.92
C ILE A 240 -40.10 -25.10 -19.81
N SER A 241 -39.77 -25.09 -21.10
CA SER A 241 -40.15 -26.13 -22.04
C SER A 241 -39.17 -27.31 -21.98
N LYS A 242 -39.71 -28.52 -22.11
CA LYS A 242 -38.92 -29.77 -22.07
C LYS A 242 -38.93 -30.43 -23.44
N TYR A 243 -37.84 -30.23 -24.17
CA TYR A 243 -37.54 -30.95 -25.42
C TYR A 243 -36.46 -32.01 -25.12
N LEU A 244 -35.47 -32.20 -26.00
CA LEU A 244 -34.30 -33.06 -25.75
C LEU A 244 -33.46 -32.60 -24.54
N PHE A 245 -33.61 -31.33 -24.16
CA PHE A 245 -33.09 -30.71 -22.94
C PHE A 245 -34.07 -29.62 -22.47
N HIS A 246 -33.91 -29.13 -21.24
CA HIS A 246 -34.70 -28.00 -20.73
C HIS A 246 -34.25 -26.68 -21.39
N LEU A 247 -35.22 -25.87 -21.79
CA LEU A 247 -35.00 -24.55 -22.40
C LEU A 247 -36.18 -23.62 -22.07
N VAL A 248 -35.98 -22.31 -22.11
CA VAL A 248 -37.06 -21.31 -22.05
C VAL A 248 -37.14 -20.64 -23.41
N VAL A 249 -38.33 -20.59 -24.01
CA VAL A 249 -38.58 -19.85 -25.26
C VAL A 249 -39.28 -18.54 -24.92
N TRP A 250 -38.84 -17.44 -25.55
CA TRP A 250 -39.57 -16.16 -25.55
C TRP A 250 -40.12 -15.82 -26.92
N ASP A 251 -39.35 -16.08 -27.99
CA ASP A 251 -39.65 -15.66 -29.38
C ASP A 251 -40.15 -14.20 -29.48
N GLN A 252 -39.48 -13.32 -28.74
CA GLN A 252 -39.93 -11.95 -28.50
C GLN A 252 -38.92 -10.93 -29.01
N ARG A 253 -39.40 -9.93 -29.76
CA ARG A 253 -38.61 -8.72 -30.06
C ARG A 253 -38.50 -7.83 -28.82
N VAL A 254 -37.28 -7.51 -28.44
CA VAL A 254 -36.95 -6.42 -27.51
C VAL A 254 -36.68 -5.16 -28.34
N CYS A 255 -37.20 -4.01 -27.90
CA CYS A 255 -37.04 -2.73 -28.58
C CYS A 255 -36.75 -1.65 -27.53
N PHE A 256 -35.68 -0.88 -27.71
CA PHE A 256 -35.32 0.21 -26.83
C PHE A 256 -35.87 1.54 -27.36
N PRO A 257 -36.29 2.46 -26.48
CA PRO A 257 -36.80 3.78 -26.88
C PRO A 257 -35.68 4.76 -27.27
N VAL A 258 -34.60 4.26 -27.89
CA VAL A 258 -33.40 5.04 -28.24
C VAL A 258 -33.03 4.78 -29.71
N PRO A 259 -32.98 5.82 -30.57
CA PRO A 259 -32.47 5.74 -31.94
C PRO A 259 -31.00 5.35 -32.01
N ILE A 260 -30.60 4.59 -33.03
CA ILE A 260 -29.21 4.13 -33.22
C ILE A 260 -28.23 5.32 -33.34
N ASN A 261 -28.61 6.41 -34.02
CA ASN A 261 -27.78 7.62 -34.10
C ASN A 261 -27.65 8.42 -32.79
N GLN A 262 -28.42 8.06 -31.75
CA GLN A 262 -28.32 8.60 -30.39
C GLN A 262 -27.56 7.67 -29.43
N LEU A 263 -27.05 6.52 -29.92
CA LEU A 263 -26.18 5.65 -29.14
C LEU A 263 -24.72 6.14 -29.24
N PRO A 264 -24.01 6.30 -28.11
CA PRO A 264 -22.55 6.32 -28.09
C PRO A 264 -21.99 5.03 -28.71
N ARG A 265 -20.82 5.10 -29.35
CA ARG A 265 -20.20 3.96 -30.05
C ARG A 265 -19.88 2.80 -29.10
N GLU A 266 -19.49 3.12 -27.87
CA GLU A 266 -19.15 2.17 -26.82
C GLU A 266 -20.36 1.70 -25.98
N THR A 267 -21.59 1.83 -26.50
CA THR A 267 -22.81 1.35 -25.82
C THR A 267 -22.77 -0.16 -25.58
N GLN A 268 -22.97 -0.55 -24.32
CA GLN A 268 -23.02 -1.94 -23.87
C GLN A 268 -24.47 -2.37 -23.59
N LEU A 269 -24.88 -3.47 -24.21
CA LEU A 269 -26.12 -4.19 -23.96
C LEU A 269 -25.87 -5.29 -22.92
N THR A 270 -26.43 -5.14 -21.72
CA THR A 270 -26.43 -6.18 -20.68
C THR A 270 -27.72 -6.98 -20.76
N VAL A 271 -27.63 -8.31 -20.79
CA VAL A 271 -28.79 -9.22 -20.78
C VAL A 271 -28.69 -10.16 -19.57
N THR A 272 -29.62 -10.02 -18.63
CA THR A 272 -29.66 -10.75 -17.35
C THR A 272 -30.88 -11.67 -17.30
N LEU A 273 -30.66 -12.96 -17.02
CA LEU A 273 -31.71 -13.94 -16.76
C LEU A 273 -32.19 -13.83 -15.31
N HIS A 274 -33.49 -13.68 -15.12
CA HIS A 274 -34.15 -13.67 -13.82
C HIS A 274 -35.19 -14.80 -13.72
N ALA A 275 -35.51 -15.23 -12.50
CA ALA A 275 -36.68 -16.08 -12.24
C ALA A 275 -37.33 -15.77 -10.89
N SER A 276 -38.60 -16.19 -10.73
CA SER A 276 -39.31 -16.13 -9.44
C SER A 276 -39.32 -17.51 -8.76
N LEU A 277 -38.97 -17.56 -7.48
CA LEU A 277 -39.02 -18.79 -6.68
C LEU A 277 -40.43 -19.40 -6.61
N LEU A 278 -40.50 -20.73 -6.57
CA LEU A 278 -41.70 -21.47 -6.17
C LEU A 278 -41.89 -21.39 -4.63
N PRO A 279 -43.14 -21.28 -4.14
CA PRO A 279 -43.41 -21.34 -2.70
C PRO A 279 -43.13 -22.75 -2.15
N PRO A 280 -42.73 -22.88 -0.86
CA PRO A 280 -42.50 -24.19 -0.25
C PRO A 280 -43.80 -24.99 -0.14
N PRO A 281 -43.78 -26.32 -0.40
CA PRO A 281 -44.98 -27.15 -0.35
C PRO A 281 -45.51 -27.23 1.10
N GLY A 282 -46.68 -26.65 1.33
CA GLY A 282 -47.37 -26.63 2.64
C GLY A 282 -47.73 -25.24 3.17
N GLY A 283 -47.25 -24.16 2.55
CA GLY A 283 -47.72 -22.80 2.87
C GLY A 283 -49.15 -22.55 2.36
N GLY A 284 -50.05 -22.12 3.24
CA GLY A 284 -51.44 -21.80 2.90
C GLY A 284 -51.61 -20.44 2.18
N GLU A 285 -52.76 -20.23 1.53
CA GLU A 285 -53.08 -18.98 0.81
C GLU A 285 -53.37 -17.78 1.73
N GLU A 286 -52.36 -17.18 2.33
CA GLU A 286 -52.52 -15.82 2.91
C GLU A 286 -52.48 -14.75 1.80
N LYS A 287 -53.66 -14.22 1.46
CA LYS A 287 -53.85 -13.17 0.45
C LYS A 287 -53.35 -11.80 0.95
N GLY A 288 -52.03 -11.63 1.07
CA GLY A 288 -51.43 -10.42 1.65
C GLY A 288 -49.99 -10.10 1.23
N LYS A 289 -49.77 -9.66 -0.02
CA LYS A 289 -48.54 -8.95 -0.48
C LYS A 289 -47.18 -9.56 -0.06
N GLN A 290 -47.06 -10.88 0.04
CA GLN A 290 -45.74 -11.50 0.17
C GLN A 290 -44.96 -11.29 -1.15
N TRP A 291 -43.83 -10.59 -1.11
CA TRP A 291 -43.01 -10.33 -2.30
C TRP A 291 -42.45 -11.67 -2.80
N ARG A 292 -42.85 -12.07 -4.02
CA ARG A 292 -42.20 -13.22 -4.70
C ARG A 292 -40.75 -12.82 -4.97
N SER A 293 -39.81 -13.43 -4.26
CA SER A 293 -38.39 -13.15 -4.45
C SER A 293 -37.99 -13.46 -5.89
N ILE A 294 -37.34 -12.48 -6.55
CA ILE A 294 -36.83 -12.57 -7.91
C ILE A 294 -35.32 -12.66 -7.82
N GLU A 295 -34.76 -13.77 -8.28
CA GLU A 295 -33.32 -14.00 -8.27
C GLU A 295 -32.72 -13.72 -9.66
N ALA A 296 -31.55 -13.09 -9.69
CA ALA A 296 -30.74 -12.97 -10.89
C ALA A 296 -29.86 -14.22 -11.02
N LEU A 297 -30.01 -14.94 -12.12
CA LEU A 297 -29.49 -16.29 -12.31
C LEU A 297 -28.25 -16.38 -13.19
N GLY A 298 -27.97 -15.32 -13.95
CA GLY A 298 -26.82 -15.19 -14.83
C GLY A 298 -27.01 -14.02 -15.79
N TRP A 299 -25.92 -13.53 -16.37
CA TRP A 299 -25.93 -12.40 -17.29
C TRP A 299 -24.87 -12.53 -18.37
N ALA A 300 -25.01 -11.75 -19.44
CA ALA A 300 -23.99 -11.55 -20.46
C ALA A 300 -23.99 -10.08 -20.91
N ILE A 301 -22.81 -9.56 -21.26
CA ILE A 301 -22.64 -8.21 -21.82
C ILE A 301 -22.17 -8.32 -23.26
N TYR A 302 -22.82 -7.56 -24.12
CA TYR A 302 -22.41 -7.31 -25.50
C TYR A 302 -22.06 -5.84 -25.60
N ILE A 303 -20.97 -5.47 -26.27
CA ILE A 303 -20.96 -4.16 -26.91
C ILE A 303 -21.98 -4.26 -28.05
N THR A 304 -22.76 -3.21 -28.30
CA THR A 304 -23.86 -3.25 -29.27
C THR A 304 -23.41 -3.58 -30.70
N LEU A 305 -22.11 -3.46 -30.99
CA LEU A 305 -21.40 -4.06 -32.13
C LEU A 305 -20.06 -4.66 -31.65
N PRO A 306 -19.92 -5.99 -31.57
CA PRO A 306 -18.97 -6.68 -32.45
C PRO A 306 -19.43 -8.10 -32.87
N SER A 307 -18.51 -8.88 -33.45
CA SER A 307 -18.79 -10.14 -34.16
C SER A 307 -19.36 -11.30 -33.30
N SER A 308 -20.69 -11.39 -33.26
CA SER A 308 -21.52 -12.62 -33.25
C SER A 308 -21.62 -13.53 -32.01
N VAL A 309 -22.83 -14.11 -31.83
CA VAL A 309 -23.25 -15.16 -30.87
C VAL A 309 -23.46 -14.65 -29.42
N PRO A 310 -24.64 -14.86 -28.77
CA PRO A 310 -25.64 -15.93 -28.92
C PRO A 310 -26.62 -15.77 -30.08
N GLN A 311 -27.66 -16.62 -30.10
CA GLN A 311 -28.84 -16.51 -30.96
C GLN A 311 -29.77 -15.37 -30.50
N VAL A 312 -29.21 -14.16 -30.47
CA VAL A 312 -29.92 -12.88 -30.45
C VAL A 312 -29.73 -12.30 -31.85
N ASP A 313 -30.71 -12.52 -32.73
CA ASP A 313 -30.64 -11.95 -34.06
C ASP A 313 -31.01 -10.48 -33.97
N PHE A 314 -29.98 -9.63 -34.05
CA PHE A 314 -30.16 -8.27 -34.55
C PHE A 314 -30.77 -8.36 -35.96
N PRO A 315 -31.79 -7.54 -36.27
CA PRO A 315 -32.45 -7.61 -37.57
C PRO A 315 -31.41 -7.39 -38.67
N THR A 316 -31.40 -8.27 -39.67
CA THR A 316 -30.59 -8.14 -40.88
C THR A 316 -31.08 -6.93 -41.68
N SER A 317 -30.49 -5.79 -41.35
CA SER A 317 -30.64 -4.54 -42.08
C SER A 317 -30.28 -4.75 -43.54
N SER A 318 -30.95 -4.02 -44.44
CA SER A 318 -30.61 -3.97 -45.86
C SER A 318 -29.28 -3.25 -46.14
N PHE A 319 -28.63 -2.73 -45.11
CA PHE A 319 -27.35 -2.03 -45.12
C PHE A 319 -26.51 -2.37 -43.88
N GLU A 320 -25.18 -2.44 -44.02
CA GLU A 320 -24.24 -2.58 -42.92
C GLU A 320 -24.03 -1.22 -42.22
N VAL A 321 -24.12 -1.17 -40.89
CA VAL A 321 -24.01 0.09 -40.12
C VAL A 321 -22.59 0.25 -39.57
N VAL A 322 -21.94 1.37 -39.92
CA VAL A 322 -20.57 1.69 -39.48
C VAL A 322 -20.57 2.95 -38.60
N PHE A 323 -19.87 2.87 -37.46
CA PHE A 323 -19.58 4.03 -36.60
C PHE A 323 -18.22 4.63 -36.98
N SER A 324 -18.23 5.67 -37.80
CA SER A 324 -17.07 6.52 -38.07
C SER A 324 -16.72 7.36 -36.84
N THR A 325 -15.43 7.51 -36.53
CA THR A 325 -14.96 8.61 -35.67
C THR A 325 -15.14 9.93 -36.44
N PRO A 326 -15.98 10.89 -35.98
CA PRO A 326 -16.11 12.18 -36.64
C PRO A 326 -14.85 13.05 -36.45
N PRO A 327 -14.58 14.00 -37.36
CA PRO A 327 -13.48 14.94 -37.19
C PRO A 327 -13.74 15.89 -35.99
N PRO A 328 -12.67 16.37 -35.30
CA PRO A 328 -12.78 17.48 -34.36
C PRO A 328 -13.36 18.73 -35.03
N ALA A 329 -14.18 19.50 -34.31
CA ALA A 329 -14.66 20.80 -34.79
C ALA A 329 -13.52 21.83 -34.93
N ASP A 330 -13.61 22.69 -35.96
CA ASP A 330 -12.54 23.64 -36.32
C ASP A 330 -12.31 24.77 -35.30
N PHE A 331 -13.27 25.03 -34.41
CA PHE A 331 -13.23 26.12 -33.45
C PHE A 331 -13.70 25.70 -32.06
N CYS A 332 -12.91 26.03 -31.03
CA CYS A 332 -13.31 26.04 -29.64
C CYS A 332 -12.71 27.31 -29.00
N PRO A 333 -13.47 28.14 -28.27
CA PRO A 333 -12.95 29.36 -27.68
C PRO A 333 -12.11 29.08 -26.42
N GLN A 334 -11.11 29.92 -26.17
CA GLN A 334 -10.24 29.87 -24.98
C GLN A 334 -10.34 31.19 -24.21
N TYR A 335 -10.46 31.12 -22.88
CA TYR A 335 -10.51 32.29 -21.99
C TYR A 335 -9.67 32.06 -20.74
N GLU A 336 -9.11 33.15 -20.17
CA GLU A 336 -8.39 33.10 -18.89
C GLU A 336 -9.36 32.86 -17.73
N PHE A 337 -9.06 31.92 -16.83
CA PHE A 337 -9.89 31.59 -15.67
C PHE A 337 -10.21 32.81 -14.79
N SER A 338 -9.27 33.75 -14.67
CA SER A 338 -9.41 35.02 -13.93
C SER A 338 -10.56 35.92 -14.42
N ARG A 339 -11.07 35.72 -15.65
CA ARG A 339 -12.20 36.45 -16.22
C ARG A 339 -13.56 35.84 -15.87
N LEU A 340 -13.59 34.68 -15.22
CA LEU A 340 -14.79 34.08 -14.66
C LEU A 340 -15.25 34.91 -13.44
N ASP A 341 -16.56 34.99 -13.16
CA ASP A 341 -17.04 35.72 -11.98
C ASP A 341 -16.64 35.02 -10.67
N THR A 342 -16.43 35.80 -9.60
CA THR A 342 -15.90 35.30 -8.31
C THR A 342 -16.79 34.23 -7.67
N THR A 343 -18.10 34.25 -7.92
CA THR A 343 -19.04 33.23 -7.43
C THR A 343 -18.80 31.90 -8.14
N SER A 344 -18.76 31.90 -9.47
CA SER A 344 -18.41 30.73 -10.28
C SER A 344 -17.00 30.22 -9.99
N GLN A 345 -16.01 31.10 -9.77
CA GLN A 345 -14.65 30.70 -9.35
C GLN A 345 -14.69 29.94 -8.02
N THR A 346 -15.36 30.50 -7.00
CA THR A 346 -15.45 29.90 -5.66
C THR A 346 -16.20 28.57 -5.67
N GLN A 347 -17.28 28.47 -6.46
CA GLN A 347 -18.05 27.24 -6.60
C GLN A 347 -17.22 26.13 -7.25
N LEU A 348 -16.60 26.41 -8.40
CA LEU A 348 -15.89 25.40 -9.19
C LEU A 348 -14.51 25.00 -8.60
N GLN A 349 -13.89 25.84 -7.76
CA GLN A 349 -12.65 25.50 -7.04
C GLN A 349 -12.81 24.42 -5.95
N ASN A 350 -14.02 24.09 -5.53
CA ASN A 350 -14.26 23.21 -4.36
C ASN A 350 -14.67 21.76 -4.71
N VAL A 351 -14.74 21.40 -5.99
CA VAL A 351 -15.60 20.29 -6.44
C VAL A 351 -14.91 18.93 -6.57
N LEU A 352 -14.78 18.23 -5.43
CA LEU A 352 -14.40 16.81 -5.39
C LEU A 352 -15.57 15.86 -5.71
N LYS A 353 -16.81 16.36 -5.73
CA LYS A 353 -18.02 15.59 -6.07
C LYS A 353 -19.05 16.49 -6.75
N LEU A 354 -19.00 16.54 -8.08
CA LEU A 354 -19.87 17.39 -8.92
C LEU A 354 -21.35 17.03 -8.72
N THR A 355 -22.17 18.00 -8.29
CA THR A 355 -23.64 17.89 -8.41
C THR A 355 -24.06 18.03 -9.89
N ALA A 356 -25.33 17.78 -10.20
CA ALA A 356 -25.85 17.97 -11.55
C ALA A 356 -25.69 19.42 -12.05
N ASP A 357 -25.87 20.40 -11.15
CA ASP A 357 -25.69 21.82 -11.45
C ASP A 357 -24.22 22.20 -11.58
N ASP A 358 -23.31 21.63 -10.77
CA ASP A 358 -21.86 21.85 -10.92
C ASP A 358 -21.34 21.26 -12.23
N LYS A 359 -21.81 20.07 -12.64
CA LYS A 359 -21.48 19.49 -13.96
C LYS A 359 -21.93 20.42 -15.08
N ARG A 360 -23.18 20.89 -15.01
CA ARG A 360 -23.72 21.81 -16.00
C ARG A 360 -22.90 23.09 -16.08
N LEU A 361 -22.59 23.71 -14.94
CA LEU A 361 -21.78 24.92 -14.85
C LEU A 361 -20.36 24.68 -15.39
N LEU A 362 -19.70 23.59 -15.00
CA LEU A 362 -18.36 23.26 -15.47
C LEU A 362 -18.32 23.00 -16.99
N TRP A 363 -19.34 22.35 -17.56
CA TRP A 363 -19.45 22.21 -19.01
C TRP A 363 -19.70 23.56 -19.69
N GLU A 364 -20.69 24.35 -19.22
CA GLU A 364 -20.98 25.68 -19.75
C GLU A 364 -19.75 26.62 -19.72
N LYS A 365 -18.87 26.47 -18.71
CA LYS A 365 -17.63 27.26 -18.54
C LYS A 365 -16.35 26.56 -19.01
N ARG A 366 -16.40 25.41 -19.72
CA ARG A 366 -15.23 24.62 -20.16
C ARG A 366 -14.10 25.41 -20.84
N ALA A 367 -14.46 26.46 -21.58
CA ALA A 367 -13.53 27.37 -22.27
C ALA A 367 -12.58 28.16 -21.33
N TYR A 368 -12.93 28.31 -20.05
CA TYR A 368 -12.13 29.00 -19.03
C TYR A 368 -11.12 28.09 -18.31
N TYR A 369 -11.15 26.78 -18.59
CA TYR A 369 -10.35 25.77 -17.89
C TYR A 369 -9.19 25.18 -18.71
N GLN A 370 -9.03 25.55 -19.99
CA GLN A 370 -8.07 24.89 -20.88
C GLN A 370 -6.58 25.10 -20.49
N THR A 371 -6.29 26.07 -19.61
CA THR A 371 -4.96 26.26 -18.99
C THR A 371 -4.72 25.35 -17.78
N GLU A 372 -5.79 24.89 -17.13
CA GLU A 372 -5.74 24.05 -15.93
C GLU A 372 -5.75 22.57 -16.34
N SER A 373 -4.57 22.02 -16.66
CA SER A 373 -4.41 20.64 -17.15
C SER A 373 -5.24 19.62 -16.36
N VAL A 374 -5.08 19.63 -15.03
CA VAL A 374 -5.71 18.71 -14.06
C VAL A 374 -7.26 18.75 -14.11
N ALA A 375 -7.89 19.81 -14.63
CA ALA A 375 -9.35 19.91 -14.70
C ALA A 375 -10.00 19.04 -15.80
N LEU A 376 -9.24 18.54 -16.78
CA LEU A 376 -9.80 17.82 -17.94
C LEU A 376 -10.72 16.63 -17.57
N PRO A 377 -10.37 15.72 -16.64
CA PRO A 377 -11.25 14.61 -16.26
C PRO A 377 -12.59 15.09 -15.68
N LEU A 378 -12.60 16.21 -14.93
CA LEU A 378 -13.82 16.79 -14.36
C LEU A 378 -14.72 17.39 -15.44
N VAL A 379 -14.12 18.09 -16.43
CA VAL A 379 -14.85 18.65 -17.57
C VAL A 379 -15.44 17.55 -18.45
N LEU A 380 -14.69 16.49 -18.74
CA LEU A 380 -15.17 15.33 -19.52
C LEU A 380 -16.25 14.53 -18.77
N ALA A 381 -16.10 14.36 -17.45
CA ALA A 381 -17.14 13.74 -16.61
C ALA A 381 -18.41 14.61 -16.47
N SER A 382 -18.36 15.85 -17.00
CA SER A 382 -19.46 16.81 -17.05
C SER A 382 -20.05 16.99 -18.46
N ALA A 383 -19.52 16.30 -19.47
CA ALA A 383 -20.05 16.33 -20.83
C ALA A 383 -21.53 15.88 -20.85
N PRO A 384 -22.44 16.63 -21.51
CA PRO A 384 -23.88 16.37 -21.46
C PRO A 384 -24.29 15.13 -22.25
N CYS A 385 -23.51 14.74 -23.26
CA CYS A 385 -23.78 13.58 -24.10
C CYS A 385 -22.50 13.04 -24.74
N TRP A 386 -22.45 11.73 -24.95
CA TRP A 386 -21.42 11.03 -25.75
C TRP A 386 -22.01 10.46 -27.05
N GLN A 387 -23.16 11.01 -27.49
CA GLN A 387 -23.76 10.68 -28.79
C GLN A 387 -22.89 11.27 -29.90
N TRP A 388 -22.99 10.69 -31.11
CA TRP A 388 -22.15 11.07 -32.25
C TRP A 388 -22.11 12.58 -32.54
N ALA A 389 -23.23 13.29 -32.33
CA ALA A 389 -23.33 14.74 -32.51
C ALA A 389 -22.56 15.58 -31.47
N CYS A 390 -22.27 15.07 -30.26
CA CYS A 390 -21.44 15.74 -29.26
C CYS A 390 -19.92 15.53 -29.47
N LEU A 391 -19.53 14.45 -30.18
CA LEU A 391 -18.13 14.05 -30.32
C LEU A 391 -17.22 15.10 -31.01
N PRO A 392 -17.63 15.83 -32.07
CA PRO A 392 -16.77 16.85 -32.70
C PRO A 392 -16.30 17.94 -31.74
N GLU A 393 -17.15 18.36 -30.80
CA GLU A 393 -16.80 19.34 -29.77
C GLU A 393 -15.87 18.74 -28.70
N ILE A 394 -16.17 17.53 -28.23
CA ILE A 394 -15.32 16.82 -27.26
C ILE A 394 -13.92 16.58 -27.84
N TYR A 395 -13.82 16.18 -29.11
CA TYR A 395 -12.54 15.93 -29.77
C TYR A 395 -11.80 17.24 -30.13
N ALA A 396 -12.51 18.34 -30.38
CA ALA A 396 -11.88 19.66 -30.49
C ALA A 396 -11.27 20.10 -29.15
N LEU A 397 -12.00 19.89 -28.04
CA LEU A 397 -11.54 20.18 -26.69
C LEU A 397 -10.29 19.37 -26.34
N LEU A 398 -10.30 18.05 -26.60
CA LEU A 398 -9.15 17.15 -26.36
C LEU A 398 -7.92 17.51 -27.20
N ARG A 399 -8.12 17.97 -28.44
CA ARG A 399 -7.03 18.37 -29.35
C ARG A 399 -6.40 19.71 -28.97
N GLN A 400 -7.13 20.58 -28.27
CA GLN A 400 -6.66 21.91 -27.87
C GLN A 400 -6.19 21.98 -26.41
N TRP A 401 -6.56 21.02 -25.58
CA TRP A 401 -6.09 20.94 -24.19
C TRP A 401 -4.57 20.74 -24.15
N ALA A 402 -3.91 21.34 -23.15
CA ALA A 402 -2.51 21.05 -22.88
C ALA A 402 -2.33 19.55 -22.58
N CYS A 403 -1.22 18.95 -23.06
CA CYS A 403 -0.88 17.57 -22.73
C CYS A 403 -0.90 17.38 -21.20
N LEU A 404 -1.67 16.41 -20.71
CA LEU A 404 -1.62 16.06 -19.30
C LEU A 404 -0.24 15.56 -18.91
N VAL A 405 0.15 15.77 -17.66
CA VAL A 405 1.21 14.99 -17.05
C VAL A 405 0.77 13.52 -17.06
N HIS A 406 1.70 12.61 -17.31
CA HIS A 406 1.39 11.21 -17.61
C HIS A 406 0.54 10.52 -16.52
N LEU A 407 0.67 10.99 -15.28
CA LEU A 407 -0.03 10.48 -14.11
C LEU A 407 -1.49 10.92 -14.04
N ASP A 408 -1.83 12.11 -14.55
CA ASP A 408 -3.23 12.58 -14.65
C ASP A 408 -3.94 11.88 -15.81
N ALA A 409 -3.21 11.54 -16.88
CA ALA A 409 -3.73 10.75 -17.99
C ALA A 409 -4.22 9.34 -17.56
N LEU A 410 -3.69 8.78 -16.46
CA LEU A 410 -4.21 7.54 -15.85
C LEU A 410 -5.70 7.67 -15.47
N GLY A 411 -6.13 8.84 -14.97
CA GLY A 411 -7.54 9.07 -14.58
C GLY A 411 -8.51 8.92 -15.76
N LEU A 412 -8.07 9.22 -16.98
CA LEU A 412 -8.84 9.06 -18.21
C LEU A 412 -8.98 7.59 -18.66
N LEU A 413 -8.31 6.65 -17.99
CA LEU A 413 -8.47 5.21 -18.22
C LEU A 413 -9.53 4.57 -17.31
N HIS A 414 -10.19 5.34 -16.44
CA HIS A 414 -11.27 4.88 -15.56
C HIS A 414 -12.53 4.41 -16.34
N ALA A 415 -13.39 3.63 -15.68
CA ALA A 415 -14.62 3.07 -16.25
C ALA A 415 -15.60 4.13 -16.83
N SER A 416 -15.60 5.33 -16.26
CA SER A 416 -16.43 6.46 -16.68
C SER A 416 -16.04 7.04 -18.04
N PHE A 417 -14.88 6.66 -18.59
CA PHE A 417 -14.31 7.17 -19.83
C PHE A 417 -14.10 6.03 -20.84
N PRO A 418 -15.17 5.52 -21.48
CA PRO A 418 -15.07 4.39 -22.41
C PRO A 418 -14.59 4.78 -23.82
N ASP A 419 -14.80 6.04 -24.25
CA ASP A 419 -14.55 6.54 -25.62
C ASP A 419 -13.14 6.22 -26.13
N GLN A 420 -13.05 5.66 -27.34
CA GLN A 420 -11.78 5.19 -27.92
C GLN A 420 -10.78 6.29 -28.26
N GLU A 421 -11.21 7.50 -28.58
CA GLU A 421 -10.33 8.61 -28.96
C GLU A 421 -9.73 9.25 -27.70
N LEU A 422 -10.55 9.44 -26.66
CA LEU A 422 -10.13 9.86 -25.33
C LEU A 422 -9.10 8.87 -24.75
N ARG A 423 -9.40 7.57 -24.72
CA ARG A 423 -8.48 6.56 -24.19
C ARG A 423 -7.21 6.43 -25.02
N ARG A 424 -7.28 6.66 -26.34
CA ARG A 424 -6.08 6.74 -27.20
C ARG A 424 -5.23 7.97 -26.89
N THR A 425 -5.86 9.13 -26.70
CA THR A 425 -5.19 10.39 -26.35
C THR A 425 -4.50 10.27 -24.99
N ALA A 426 -5.17 9.69 -23.99
CA ALA A 426 -4.58 9.39 -22.69
C ALA A 426 -3.35 8.48 -22.81
N VAL A 427 -3.44 7.37 -23.56
CA VAL A 427 -2.29 6.48 -23.80
C VAL A 427 -1.15 7.18 -24.58
N GLN A 428 -1.46 8.09 -25.50
CA GLN A 428 -0.45 8.90 -26.21
C GLN A 428 0.27 9.88 -25.28
N TRP A 429 -0.43 10.48 -24.30
CA TRP A 429 0.20 11.29 -23.25
C TRP A 429 1.01 10.46 -22.24
N MET A 430 0.84 9.13 -22.23
CA MET A 430 1.63 8.19 -21.42
C MET A 430 2.86 7.64 -22.15
N ASP A 431 3.09 7.94 -23.44
CA ASP A 431 4.23 7.39 -24.19
C ASP A 431 5.59 7.84 -23.65
N SER A 432 5.66 8.99 -22.97
CA SER A 432 6.87 9.55 -22.34
C SER A 432 7.18 9.03 -20.93
N ILE A 433 6.32 8.21 -20.31
CA ILE A 433 6.61 7.56 -19.01
C ILE A 433 7.85 6.68 -19.16
N SER A 434 8.83 6.76 -18.26
CA SER A 434 10.04 5.90 -18.30
C SER A 434 9.71 4.44 -17.96
N ASP A 435 10.49 3.45 -18.42
CA ASP A 435 10.18 2.03 -18.10
C ASP A 435 10.26 1.70 -16.61
N THR A 436 11.13 2.40 -15.86
CA THR A 436 11.24 2.25 -14.40
C THR A 436 10.03 2.87 -13.68
N GLU A 437 9.52 4.01 -14.14
CA GLU A 437 8.29 4.66 -13.63
C GLU A 437 7.03 3.87 -14.00
N LEU A 438 6.96 3.29 -15.21
CA LEU A 438 5.81 2.52 -15.66
C LEU A 438 5.56 1.27 -14.79
N LEU A 439 6.59 0.68 -14.19
CA LEU A 439 6.47 -0.39 -13.21
C LEU A 439 5.71 0.04 -11.94
N ASP A 440 5.76 1.33 -11.58
CA ASP A 440 5.04 1.90 -10.43
C ASP A 440 3.55 2.11 -10.69
N TYR A 441 3.07 1.93 -11.93
CA TYR A 441 1.65 2.08 -12.33
C TYR A 441 1.08 0.86 -13.10
N LEU A 442 1.91 -0.16 -13.37
CA LEU A 442 1.53 -1.36 -14.11
C LEU A 442 0.32 -2.13 -13.51
N PRO A 443 0.15 -2.28 -12.17
CA PRO A 443 -1.04 -2.92 -11.60
C PRO A 443 -2.36 -2.22 -11.98
N GLN A 444 -2.39 -0.88 -11.90
CA GLN A 444 -3.55 -0.05 -12.26
C GLN A 444 -3.88 -0.18 -13.74
N LEU A 445 -2.86 -0.20 -14.61
CA LEU A 445 -3.05 -0.44 -16.04
C LEU A 445 -3.58 -1.83 -16.33
N VAL A 446 -3.17 -2.86 -15.57
CA VAL A 446 -3.72 -4.21 -15.71
C VAL A 446 -5.18 -4.30 -15.24
N GLN A 447 -5.63 -3.45 -14.30
CA GLN A 447 -7.06 -3.32 -13.99
C GLN A 447 -7.81 -2.48 -15.04
N ALA A 448 -7.21 -1.40 -15.57
CA ALA A 448 -7.81 -0.57 -16.62
C ALA A 448 -8.15 -1.35 -17.90
N LEU A 449 -7.44 -2.46 -18.18
CA LEU A 449 -7.78 -3.42 -19.25
C LEU A 449 -9.20 -4.00 -19.16
N LYS A 450 -9.85 -3.97 -17.98
CA LYS A 450 -11.27 -4.35 -17.79
C LYS A 450 -12.23 -3.39 -18.49
N TYR A 451 -11.86 -2.11 -18.57
CA TYR A 451 -12.70 -1.03 -19.10
C TYR A 451 -12.49 -0.78 -20.61
N GLU A 452 -11.41 -1.31 -21.19
CA GLU A 452 -11.21 -1.34 -22.64
C GLU A 452 -12.34 -2.13 -23.32
N CYS A 453 -13.14 -1.50 -24.18
CA CYS A 453 -14.24 -2.23 -24.84
C CYS A 453 -13.74 -3.46 -25.63
N TYR A 454 -12.74 -3.29 -26.49
CA TYR A 454 -12.25 -4.30 -27.43
C TYR A 454 -10.97 -4.98 -26.95
N LEU A 455 -10.65 -6.18 -27.46
CA LEU A 455 -9.41 -6.90 -27.12
C LEU A 455 -8.15 -6.32 -27.77
N ASP A 456 -8.30 -5.61 -28.90
CA ASP A 456 -7.23 -4.80 -29.50
C ASP A 456 -7.53 -3.33 -29.23
N SER A 457 -6.65 -2.65 -28.49
CA SER A 457 -6.84 -1.25 -28.09
C SER A 457 -5.51 -0.54 -27.88
N SER A 458 -5.56 0.79 -27.75
CA SER A 458 -4.39 1.64 -27.47
C SER A 458 -3.60 1.15 -26.25
N LEU A 459 -4.28 0.84 -25.14
CA LEU A 459 -3.66 0.39 -23.90
C LEU A 459 -3.04 -1.01 -24.04
N VAL A 460 -3.73 -1.94 -24.72
CA VAL A 460 -3.19 -3.29 -25.00
C VAL A 460 -1.92 -3.21 -25.85
N ARG A 461 -1.95 -2.39 -26.91
CA ARG A 461 -0.80 -2.16 -27.79
C ARG A 461 0.38 -1.51 -27.06
N PHE A 462 0.10 -0.51 -26.21
CA PHE A 462 1.07 0.15 -25.36
C PHE A 462 1.77 -0.85 -24.44
N LEU A 463 1.01 -1.62 -23.64
CA LEU A 463 1.56 -2.58 -22.69
C LEU A 463 2.37 -3.69 -23.39
N LEU A 464 1.88 -4.22 -24.51
CA LEU A 464 2.61 -5.23 -25.29
C LEU A 464 3.89 -4.67 -25.93
N ARG A 465 3.88 -3.42 -26.42
CA ARG A 465 5.08 -2.76 -26.96
C ARG A 465 6.13 -2.55 -25.86
N ARG A 466 5.73 -2.01 -24.70
CA ARG A 466 6.63 -1.76 -23.56
C ARG A 466 7.19 -3.07 -23.01
N ALA A 467 6.39 -4.14 -22.95
CA ALA A 467 6.83 -5.49 -22.58
C ALA A 467 7.70 -6.21 -23.64
N ILE A 468 7.82 -5.69 -24.86
CA ILE A 468 8.80 -6.18 -25.85
C ILE A 468 10.15 -5.49 -25.65
N GLY A 469 10.16 -4.20 -25.29
CA GLY A 469 11.37 -3.46 -24.97
C GLY A 469 11.98 -3.80 -23.61
N ASP A 470 11.15 -3.90 -22.57
CA ASP A 470 11.59 -4.14 -21.18
C ASP A 470 11.08 -5.48 -20.63
N ILE A 471 12.03 -6.34 -20.26
CA ILE A 471 11.82 -7.68 -19.69
C ILE A 471 11.33 -7.68 -18.23
N ARG A 472 11.60 -6.62 -17.45
CA ARG A 472 10.98 -6.38 -16.14
C ARG A 472 9.48 -6.13 -16.33
N ILE A 473 9.11 -5.27 -17.28
CA ILE A 473 7.70 -5.02 -17.64
C ILE A 473 7.05 -6.32 -18.11
N ALA A 474 7.70 -7.09 -19.00
CA ALA A 474 7.18 -8.38 -19.45
C ALA A 474 6.93 -9.38 -18.29
N HIS A 475 7.85 -9.47 -17.34
CA HIS A 475 7.76 -10.34 -16.17
C HIS A 475 6.64 -9.93 -15.23
N TYR A 476 6.59 -8.66 -14.83
CA TYR A 476 5.55 -8.18 -13.92
C TYR A 476 4.17 -8.19 -14.58
N LEU A 477 4.07 -7.85 -15.87
CA LEU A 477 2.83 -7.95 -16.65
C LEU A 477 2.35 -9.41 -16.77
N PHE A 478 3.24 -10.38 -17.02
CA PHE A 478 2.90 -11.80 -17.06
C PHE A 478 2.22 -12.24 -15.75
N TRP A 479 2.81 -11.91 -14.60
CA TRP A 479 2.28 -12.32 -13.29
C TRP A 479 0.99 -11.57 -12.92
N LEU A 480 0.89 -10.27 -13.19
CA LEU A 480 -0.34 -9.50 -12.97
C LEU A 480 -1.51 -10.02 -13.82
N LEU A 481 -1.28 -10.33 -15.11
CA LEU A 481 -2.27 -10.99 -15.96
C LEU A 481 -2.62 -12.40 -15.47
N LYS A 482 -1.62 -13.15 -14.97
CA LYS A 482 -1.78 -14.52 -14.45
C LYS A 482 -2.64 -14.56 -13.18
N ASP A 483 -2.51 -13.56 -12.32
CA ASP A 483 -3.26 -13.46 -11.06
C ASP A 483 -4.76 -13.27 -11.32
N ASN A 484 -5.09 -12.42 -12.28
CA ASN A 484 -6.47 -12.12 -12.68
C ASN A 484 -7.14 -13.21 -13.56
N LEU A 485 -6.48 -14.35 -13.82
CA LEU A 485 -7.07 -15.46 -14.60
C LEU A 485 -8.28 -16.14 -13.92
N GLN A 486 -8.49 -15.90 -12.63
CA GLN A 486 -9.66 -16.38 -11.86
C GLN A 486 -10.72 -15.29 -11.62
N ASP A 487 -10.60 -14.14 -12.29
CA ASP A 487 -11.62 -13.08 -12.28
C ASP A 487 -12.96 -13.61 -12.83
N SER A 488 -14.04 -13.38 -12.09
CA SER A 488 -15.37 -13.94 -12.39
C SER A 488 -16.01 -13.39 -13.66
N GLN A 489 -15.55 -12.23 -14.15
CA GLN A 489 -16.10 -11.54 -15.32
C GLN A 489 -15.06 -11.47 -16.46
N PHE A 490 -13.81 -11.13 -16.13
CA PHE A 490 -12.77 -10.77 -17.10
C PHE A 490 -11.72 -11.86 -17.34
N SER A 491 -11.80 -13.03 -16.69
CA SER A 491 -10.82 -14.13 -16.85
C SER A 491 -10.54 -14.51 -18.31
N ALA A 492 -11.55 -14.56 -19.19
CA ALA A 492 -11.35 -14.85 -20.61
C ALA A 492 -10.53 -13.78 -21.34
N ARG A 493 -10.73 -12.49 -21.00
CA ARG A 493 -9.93 -11.37 -21.51
C ARG A 493 -8.48 -11.49 -21.04
N TYR A 494 -8.25 -11.75 -19.76
CA TYR A 494 -6.90 -11.96 -19.22
C TYR A 494 -6.20 -13.18 -19.84
N GLN A 495 -6.91 -14.26 -20.17
CA GLN A 495 -6.37 -15.40 -20.90
C GLN A 495 -5.89 -15.01 -22.31
N HIS A 496 -6.68 -14.24 -23.07
CA HIS A 496 -6.28 -13.77 -24.41
C HIS A 496 -5.07 -12.83 -24.36
N LEU A 497 -5.04 -11.89 -23.40
CA LEU A 497 -3.94 -10.94 -23.25
C LEU A 497 -2.64 -11.60 -22.76
N LEU A 498 -2.74 -12.58 -21.85
CA LEU A 498 -1.61 -13.41 -21.44
C LEU A 498 -1.06 -14.24 -22.60
N ALA A 499 -1.93 -14.82 -23.43
CA ALA A 499 -1.53 -15.54 -24.64
C ALA A 499 -0.87 -14.60 -25.67
N ALA A 500 -1.35 -13.36 -25.81
CA ALA A 500 -0.74 -12.33 -26.66
C ALA A 500 0.68 -11.96 -26.17
N LEU A 501 0.86 -11.72 -24.86
CA LEU A 501 2.17 -11.47 -24.25
C LEU A 501 3.13 -12.65 -24.44
N LEU A 502 2.67 -13.87 -24.18
CA LEU A 502 3.45 -15.09 -24.41
C LEU A 502 3.80 -15.29 -25.89
N CYS A 503 2.99 -14.80 -26.83
CA CYS A 503 3.34 -14.75 -28.25
C CYS A 503 4.33 -13.63 -28.58
N CYS A 504 4.35 -12.51 -27.85
CA CYS A 504 5.29 -11.40 -28.05
C CYS A 504 6.72 -11.73 -27.56
N VAL A 505 6.85 -12.32 -26.37
CA VAL A 505 8.17 -12.57 -25.74
C VAL A 505 9.02 -13.63 -26.45
N GLY A 506 10.32 -13.67 -26.12
CA GLY A 506 11.26 -14.69 -26.61
C GLY A 506 11.01 -16.09 -26.03
N ARG A 507 11.68 -17.12 -26.60
CA ARG A 507 11.60 -18.50 -26.07
C ARG A 507 12.11 -18.57 -24.63
N ALA A 508 13.34 -18.08 -24.37
CA ALA A 508 13.97 -18.19 -23.07
C ALA A 508 13.12 -17.63 -21.91
N LEU A 509 12.36 -16.56 -22.15
CA LEU A 509 11.46 -15.96 -21.16
C LEU A 509 10.16 -16.75 -20.95
N ARG A 510 9.62 -17.44 -21.98
CA ARG A 510 8.54 -18.41 -21.78
C ARG A 510 9.02 -19.60 -20.96
N ASP A 511 10.16 -20.17 -21.33
CA ASP A 511 10.74 -21.32 -20.66
C ASP A 511 11.10 -20.97 -19.19
N GLU A 512 11.46 -19.71 -18.91
CA GLU A 512 11.60 -19.14 -17.55
C GLU A 512 10.26 -18.99 -16.82
N PHE A 513 9.20 -18.48 -17.46
CA PHE A 513 7.88 -18.43 -16.85
C PHE A 513 7.34 -19.83 -16.51
N ASP A 514 7.58 -20.83 -17.35
CA ASP A 514 7.20 -22.22 -17.07
C ASP A 514 7.98 -22.78 -15.86
N ARG A 515 9.30 -22.52 -15.78
CA ARG A 515 10.13 -22.81 -14.59
C ARG A 515 9.56 -22.16 -13.32
N GLN A 516 9.27 -20.86 -13.36
CA GLN A 516 8.73 -20.13 -12.22
C GLN A 516 7.34 -20.65 -11.80
N CYS A 517 6.48 -20.99 -12.76
CA CYS A 517 5.15 -21.54 -12.50
C CYS A 517 5.21 -22.91 -11.83
N TRP A 518 6.19 -23.75 -12.19
CA TRP A 518 6.45 -25.03 -11.53
C TRP A 518 6.97 -24.81 -10.10
N LEU A 519 7.95 -23.91 -9.89
CA LEU A 519 8.46 -23.55 -8.57
C LEU A 519 7.34 -23.05 -7.63
N VAL A 520 6.51 -22.10 -8.07
CA VAL A 520 5.34 -21.61 -7.32
C VAL A 520 4.32 -22.72 -7.03
N SER A 521 4.17 -23.69 -7.94
CA SER A 521 3.29 -24.84 -7.72
C SER A 521 3.83 -25.79 -6.64
N ILE A 522 5.14 -26.07 -6.62
CA ILE A 522 5.77 -26.84 -5.53
C ILE A 522 5.60 -26.09 -4.21
N LEU A 523 5.97 -24.80 -4.17
CA LEU A 523 5.82 -23.94 -2.98
C LEU A 523 4.38 -23.95 -2.42
N THR A 524 3.37 -23.89 -3.30
CA THR A 524 1.95 -23.99 -2.91
C THR A 524 1.65 -25.33 -2.21
N LYS A 525 2.11 -26.46 -2.76
CA LYS A 525 1.94 -27.79 -2.12
C LYS A 525 2.62 -27.86 -0.75
N VAL A 526 3.85 -27.37 -0.65
CA VAL A 526 4.63 -27.41 0.62
C VAL A 526 3.94 -26.57 1.69
N ALA A 527 3.51 -25.35 1.36
CA ALA A 527 2.82 -24.47 2.31
C ALA A 527 1.50 -25.09 2.81
N GLN A 528 0.71 -25.69 1.91
CA GLN A 528 -0.51 -26.42 2.28
C GLN A 528 -0.19 -27.59 3.24
N LYS A 529 0.74 -28.49 2.88
CA LYS A 529 1.16 -29.62 3.74
C LYS A 529 1.63 -29.17 5.12
N VAL A 530 2.45 -28.11 5.21
CA VAL A 530 3.00 -27.61 6.48
C VAL A 530 1.93 -26.96 7.35
N ARG A 531 0.99 -26.21 6.75
CA ARG A 531 -0.13 -25.58 7.47
C ARG A 531 -1.12 -26.63 7.99
N ASP A 532 -1.46 -27.61 7.15
CA ASP A 532 -2.49 -28.60 7.41
C ASP A 532 -1.98 -29.75 8.33
N ALA A 533 -0.65 -29.90 8.49
CA ALA A 533 -0.02 -30.82 9.45
C ALA A 533 -0.15 -30.36 10.91
N SER A 534 -0.25 -31.34 11.82
CA SER A 534 -0.25 -31.13 13.28
C SER A 534 1.06 -30.48 13.76
N PRO A 535 1.05 -29.61 14.80
CA PRO A 535 2.23 -28.81 15.19
C PRO A 535 3.52 -29.61 15.39
N SER A 536 3.45 -30.81 15.97
CA SER A 536 4.59 -31.71 16.17
C SER A 536 5.16 -32.28 14.87
N SER A 537 4.34 -32.48 13.84
CA SER A 537 4.74 -33.09 12.56
C SER A 537 5.15 -32.07 11.49
N ARG A 538 4.88 -30.76 11.69
CA ARG A 538 5.16 -29.70 10.69
C ARG A 538 6.61 -29.67 10.23
N GLN A 539 7.56 -29.87 11.15
CA GLN A 539 8.99 -29.79 10.83
C GLN A 539 9.48 -30.98 9.98
N VAL A 540 8.92 -32.18 10.20
CA VAL A 540 9.18 -33.38 9.37
C VAL A 540 8.52 -33.21 7.99
N SER A 541 7.23 -32.84 7.97
CA SER A 541 6.48 -32.60 6.73
C SER A 541 7.12 -31.54 5.82
N ARG A 542 7.70 -30.48 6.42
CA ARG A 542 8.53 -29.49 5.72
C ARG A 542 9.78 -30.12 5.12
N GLY A 543 10.54 -30.89 5.90
CA GLY A 543 11.78 -31.52 5.45
C GLY A 543 11.56 -32.42 4.23
N GLU A 544 10.64 -33.37 4.34
CA GLU A 544 10.28 -34.30 3.25
C GLU A 544 9.76 -33.57 2.01
N SER A 545 8.93 -32.53 2.19
CA SER A 545 8.29 -31.85 1.07
C SER A 545 9.19 -30.83 0.36
N LEU A 546 10.28 -30.37 0.99
CA LEU A 546 11.28 -29.54 0.33
C LEU A 546 12.27 -30.34 -0.54
N GLU A 547 12.30 -31.68 -0.43
CA GLU A 547 13.12 -32.52 -1.32
C GLU A 547 12.62 -32.45 -2.79
N GLU A 548 11.31 -32.20 -3.00
CA GLU A 548 10.72 -31.91 -4.32
C GLU A 548 11.38 -30.68 -4.99
N MET A 549 11.90 -29.72 -4.20
CA MET A 549 12.62 -28.56 -4.73
C MET A 549 14.06 -28.88 -5.15
N LYS A 550 14.77 -29.78 -4.46
CA LYS A 550 16.08 -30.25 -4.93
C LYS A 550 15.95 -30.97 -6.27
N GLN A 551 14.92 -31.81 -6.44
CA GLN A 551 14.63 -32.46 -7.71
C GLN A 551 14.28 -31.45 -8.81
N TYR A 552 13.55 -30.39 -8.47
CA TYR A 552 13.30 -29.28 -9.39
C TYR A 552 14.61 -28.59 -9.82
N PHE A 553 15.52 -28.29 -8.89
CA PHE A 553 16.78 -27.62 -9.23
C PHE A 553 17.78 -28.54 -9.95
N SER A 554 17.82 -29.84 -9.67
CA SER A 554 18.65 -30.78 -10.44
C SER A 554 18.19 -30.98 -11.89
N ILE A 555 16.91 -30.73 -12.18
CA ILE A 555 16.36 -30.74 -13.55
C ILE A 555 16.57 -29.40 -14.27
N ASN A 556 16.38 -28.26 -13.57
CA ASN A 556 16.34 -26.93 -14.20
C ASN A 556 17.66 -26.14 -14.09
N SER A 557 18.59 -26.56 -13.24
CA SER A 557 19.87 -25.90 -12.87
C SER A 557 19.77 -24.51 -12.23
N CYS A 558 18.79 -23.68 -12.63
CA CYS A 558 18.51 -22.38 -12.02
C CYS A 558 17.06 -21.94 -12.28
N CYS A 559 16.59 -20.92 -11.55
CA CYS A 559 15.31 -20.25 -11.77
C CYS A 559 15.38 -18.80 -11.30
N ARG A 560 14.73 -17.87 -12.00
CA ARG A 560 14.49 -16.51 -11.49
C ARG A 560 13.32 -16.51 -10.52
N LEU A 561 13.33 -15.65 -9.49
CA LEU A 561 12.20 -15.56 -8.57
C LEU A 561 11.08 -14.65 -9.12
N PRO A 562 9.79 -15.04 -9.02
CA PRO A 562 8.65 -14.18 -9.34
C PRO A 562 8.69 -12.78 -8.69
N LEU A 563 9.26 -12.68 -7.48
CA LEU A 563 9.41 -11.46 -6.70
C LEU A 563 10.22 -10.36 -7.42
N ASN A 564 11.32 -10.72 -8.06
CA ASN A 564 12.19 -9.83 -8.81
C ASN A 564 12.99 -10.65 -9.84
N PRO A 565 12.86 -10.39 -11.16
CA PRO A 565 13.54 -11.16 -12.20
C PRO A 565 15.07 -11.01 -12.21
N ALA A 566 15.64 -10.08 -11.43
CA ALA A 566 17.08 -10.03 -11.15
C ALA A 566 17.57 -11.15 -10.21
N LEU A 567 16.70 -11.68 -9.34
CA LEU A 567 17.05 -12.70 -8.35
C LEU A 567 17.06 -14.08 -8.99
N LEU A 568 18.25 -14.54 -9.38
CA LEU A 568 18.49 -15.84 -10.01
C LEU A 568 19.07 -16.83 -8.99
N VAL A 569 18.36 -17.93 -8.75
CA VAL A 569 18.69 -18.93 -7.73
C VAL A 569 19.03 -20.29 -8.33
N THR A 570 19.96 -21.00 -7.70
CA THR A 570 20.49 -22.32 -8.14
C THR A 570 19.96 -23.50 -7.32
N GLY A 571 19.47 -23.24 -6.11
CA GLY A 571 19.06 -24.27 -5.16
C GLY A 571 18.37 -23.71 -3.93
N ILE A 572 18.16 -24.55 -2.91
CA ILE A 572 17.50 -24.16 -1.66
C ILE A 572 18.20 -24.77 -0.44
N ASN A 573 18.53 -23.93 0.54
CA ASN A 573 19.11 -24.35 1.80
C ASN A 573 18.01 -24.80 2.77
N ILE A 574 17.66 -26.09 2.70
CA ILE A 574 16.60 -26.72 3.53
C ILE A 574 16.84 -26.55 5.04
N GLN A 575 18.10 -26.43 5.48
CA GLN A 575 18.45 -26.25 6.90
C GLN A 575 18.09 -24.84 7.39
N SER A 576 18.33 -23.80 6.58
CA SER A 576 17.98 -22.41 6.88
C SER A 576 16.51 -22.06 6.66
N CYS A 577 15.74 -22.92 5.99
CA CYS A 577 14.30 -22.76 5.80
C CYS A 577 13.50 -23.11 7.07
N SER A 578 12.40 -22.41 7.33
CA SER A 578 11.47 -22.66 8.45
C SER A 578 10.04 -22.20 8.11
N PHE A 579 9.21 -21.89 9.11
CA PHE A 579 7.89 -21.30 8.94
C PHE A 579 7.60 -20.35 10.12
N PHE A 580 6.67 -19.42 9.94
CA PHE A 580 6.21 -18.53 11.02
C PHE A 580 5.05 -19.16 11.79
N ASN A 581 5.03 -18.97 13.11
CA ASN A 581 3.93 -19.41 13.98
C ASN A 581 2.78 -18.39 13.96
N SER A 582 2.05 -18.33 12.85
CA SER A 582 0.82 -17.55 12.68
C SER A 582 -0.31 -18.39 12.07
N ASN A 583 -1.52 -17.84 11.98
CA ASN A 583 -2.70 -18.55 11.46
C ASN A 583 -2.50 -19.12 10.04
N ALA A 584 -1.77 -18.41 9.17
CA ALA A 584 -1.51 -18.83 7.79
C ALA A 584 -0.29 -19.77 7.64
N VAL A 585 0.56 -19.87 8.67
CA VAL A 585 1.81 -20.66 8.70
C VAL A 585 2.71 -20.43 7.46
N PRO A 586 3.04 -19.18 7.10
CA PRO A 586 3.82 -18.90 5.89
C PRO A 586 5.25 -19.43 6.01
N LEU A 587 5.82 -19.85 4.89
CA LEU A 587 7.16 -20.45 4.83
C LEU A 587 8.24 -19.38 4.85
N LYS A 588 9.31 -19.61 5.63
CA LYS A 588 10.59 -18.90 5.51
C LYS A 588 11.52 -19.75 4.63
N LEU A 589 12.00 -19.16 3.55
CA LEU A 589 12.80 -19.83 2.52
C LEU A 589 14.15 -19.14 2.41
N SER A 590 15.20 -19.93 2.14
CA SER A 590 16.56 -19.45 1.94
C SER A 590 17.11 -20.11 0.67
N PHE A 591 17.09 -19.37 -0.43
CA PHE A 591 17.54 -19.85 -1.74
C PHE A 591 19.03 -19.62 -1.93
N GLN A 592 19.70 -20.56 -2.59
CA GLN A 592 21.10 -20.41 -2.96
C GLN A 592 21.20 -19.46 -4.15
N ASN A 593 22.05 -18.45 -4.03
CA ASN A 593 22.32 -17.46 -5.06
C ASN A 593 23.04 -18.12 -6.26
N LEU A 594 22.95 -17.54 -7.45
CA LEU A 594 23.84 -17.90 -8.56
C LEU A 594 25.23 -17.25 -8.39
N ASP A 595 25.29 -16.05 -7.82
CA ASP A 595 26.54 -15.40 -7.46
C ASP A 595 27.20 -16.17 -6.29
N PRO A 596 28.42 -16.74 -6.47
CA PRO A 596 29.10 -17.48 -5.41
C PRO A 596 29.64 -16.60 -4.27
N LEU A 597 29.68 -15.26 -4.45
CA LEU A 597 29.99 -14.29 -3.41
C LEU A 597 28.74 -13.68 -2.77
N GLY A 598 27.58 -13.82 -3.41
CA GLY A 598 26.31 -13.28 -2.94
C GLY A 598 25.69 -14.09 -1.80
N GLU A 599 25.07 -13.41 -0.82
CA GLU A 599 24.34 -14.07 0.26
C GLU A 599 23.13 -14.88 -0.25
N ASN A 600 22.68 -15.85 0.55
CA ASN A 600 21.47 -16.63 0.27
C ASN A 600 20.24 -15.70 0.23
N ILE A 601 19.44 -15.84 -0.83
CA ILE A 601 18.27 -15.00 -1.09
C ILE A 601 17.10 -15.47 -0.21
N ASN A 602 16.79 -14.69 0.82
CA ASN A 602 15.78 -15.03 1.83
C ASN A 602 14.40 -14.46 1.47
N VAL A 603 13.37 -15.33 1.44
CA VAL A 603 12.01 -14.99 0.98
C VAL A 603 10.96 -15.64 1.89
N ILE A 604 9.89 -14.90 2.16
CA ILE A 604 8.67 -15.43 2.78
C ILE A 604 7.70 -15.85 1.67
N PHE A 605 7.14 -17.05 1.73
CA PHE A 605 6.05 -17.48 0.84
C PHE A 605 4.75 -17.65 1.64
N LYS A 606 3.77 -16.78 1.37
CA LYS A 606 2.41 -16.87 1.93
C LYS A 606 1.50 -17.70 1.02
N SER A 607 0.60 -18.47 1.61
CA SER A 607 -0.37 -19.33 0.89
C SER A 607 -1.63 -19.55 1.73
N GLY A 608 -2.65 -18.74 1.45
CA GLY A 608 -3.88 -18.54 2.23
C GLY A 608 -4.30 -17.07 2.22
N ASP A 609 -3.33 -16.17 2.13
CA ASP A 609 -3.49 -14.72 2.27
C ASP A 609 -3.41 -14.00 0.91
N ASP A 610 -4.20 -12.94 0.74
CA ASP A 610 -4.29 -12.19 -0.51
C ASP A 610 -3.32 -11.00 -0.57
N LEU A 611 -2.07 -11.28 -0.97
CA LEU A 611 -0.98 -10.29 -1.06
C LEU A 611 -1.19 -9.16 -2.08
N ARG A 612 -2.32 -9.12 -2.81
CA ARG A 612 -2.66 -7.99 -3.70
C ARG A 612 -2.81 -6.69 -2.92
N GLN A 613 -3.30 -6.75 -1.68
CA GLN A 613 -3.44 -5.59 -0.79
C GLN A 613 -2.10 -5.11 -0.21
N ASP A 614 -1.23 -6.02 0.24
CA ASP A 614 0.15 -5.69 0.64
C ASP A 614 0.91 -5.04 -0.53
N MET A 615 0.81 -5.62 -1.73
CA MET A 615 1.45 -5.10 -2.95
C MET A 615 0.96 -3.69 -3.31
N LEU A 616 -0.36 -3.43 -3.23
CA LEU A 616 -0.94 -2.10 -3.45
C LEU A 616 -0.52 -1.10 -2.37
N THR A 617 -0.45 -1.51 -1.11
CA THR A 617 -0.04 -0.64 0.01
C THR A 617 1.43 -0.23 -0.13
N LEU A 618 2.32 -1.19 -0.42
CA LEU A 618 3.74 -0.94 -0.67
C LEU A 618 3.99 -0.14 -1.95
N GLN A 619 3.11 -0.26 -2.95
CA GLN A 619 3.12 0.60 -4.14
C GLN A 619 2.79 2.05 -3.78
N MET A 620 1.73 2.30 -3.00
CA MET A 620 1.39 3.66 -2.56
C MET A 620 2.50 4.27 -1.69
N ILE A 621 3.08 3.50 -0.75
CA ILE A 621 4.22 3.94 0.07
C ILE A 621 5.45 4.28 -0.81
N ARG A 622 5.70 3.52 -1.88
CA ARG A 622 6.80 3.81 -2.82
C ARG A 622 6.58 5.09 -3.61
N ILE A 623 5.34 5.37 -4.00
CA ILE A 623 4.98 6.63 -4.68
C ILE A 623 5.11 7.82 -3.71
N MET A 624 4.69 7.68 -2.45
CA MET A 624 4.93 8.69 -1.40
C MET A 624 6.43 8.96 -1.23
N ASN A 625 7.25 7.91 -1.15
CA ASN A 625 8.70 8.05 -1.00
C ASN A 625 9.38 8.71 -2.21
N LYS A 626 8.88 8.47 -3.44
CA LYS A 626 9.36 9.17 -4.64
C LYS A 626 9.02 10.66 -4.61
N ILE A 627 7.79 11.03 -4.21
CA ILE A 627 7.39 12.43 -4.03
C ILE A 627 8.29 13.12 -2.99
N TRP A 628 8.53 12.49 -1.83
CA TRP A 628 9.40 13.06 -0.80
C TRP A 628 10.84 13.26 -1.32
N ILE A 629 11.45 12.26 -1.95
CA ILE A 629 12.80 12.37 -2.51
C ILE A 629 12.90 13.43 -3.63
N GLN A 630 11.87 13.58 -4.47
CA GLN A 630 11.82 14.60 -5.53
C GLN A 630 11.82 16.04 -4.96
N GLU A 631 11.22 16.23 -3.79
CA GLU A 631 11.20 17.50 -3.04
C GLU A 631 12.43 17.65 -2.10
N GLY A 632 13.40 16.73 -2.16
CA GLY A 632 14.64 16.75 -1.36
C GLY A 632 14.55 16.10 0.02
N LEU A 633 13.41 15.48 0.37
CA LEU A 633 13.12 14.91 1.68
C LEU A 633 13.30 13.38 1.70
N ASP A 634 14.47 12.90 2.15
CA ASP A 634 14.70 11.46 2.35
C ASP A 634 14.14 10.99 3.70
N MET A 635 12.95 10.39 3.66
CA MET A 635 12.28 9.82 4.84
C MET A 635 12.82 8.44 5.29
N ARG A 636 13.94 7.95 4.72
CA ARG A 636 14.62 6.70 5.11
C ARG A 636 13.70 5.46 5.14
N MET A 637 12.76 5.38 4.21
CA MET A 637 11.72 4.33 4.19
C MET A 637 12.26 2.97 3.74
N VAL A 638 12.00 1.91 4.52
CA VAL A 638 12.32 0.53 4.14
C VAL A 638 11.15 -0.08 3.34
N ILE A 639 11.29 -0.13 2.01
CA ILE A 639 10.24 -0.55 1.08
C ILE A 639 10.60 -1.90 0.47
N PHE A 640 10.23 -2.97 1.15
CA PHE A 640 10.48 -4.35 0.74
C PHE A 640 9.58 -4.77 -0.45
N LYS A 641 10.08 -5.68 -1.29
CA LYS A 641 9.28 -6.28 -2.38
C LYS A 641 8.20 -7.20 -1.80
N CYS A 642 6.97 -7.03 -2.24
CA CYS A 642 5.86 -7.95 -2.04
C CYS A 642 5.18 -8.17 -3.39
N PHE A 643 4.88 -9.43 -3.74
CA PHE A 643 4.34 -9.75 -5.06
C PHE A 643 3.43 -10.98 -5.07
N SER A 644 2.24 -10.81 -5.66
CA SER A 644 1.26 -11.90 -5.85
C SER A 644 1.73 -12.90 -6.93
N THR A 645 1.43 -14.18 -6.73
CA THR A 645 1.72 -15.26 -7.70
C THR A 645 0.45 -16.05 -8.08
N GLY A 646 -0.70 -15.42 -7.90
CA GLY A 646 -2.02 -16.01 -8.05
C GLY A 646 -2.84 -15.88 -6.77
N ARG A 647 -4.16 -15.71 -6.92
CA ARG A 647 -5.17 -15.58 -5.87
C ARG A 647 -4.83 -16.34 -4.58
N GLY A 648 -4.59 -15.60 -3.49
CA GLY A 648 -4.31 -16.13 -2.16
C GLY A 648 -2.91 -16.70 -1.95
N ARG A 649 -1.91 -16.32 -2.77
CA ARG A 649 -0.50 -16.72 -2.54
C ARG A 649 0.52 -15.75 -3.16
N GLY A 650 1.72 -15.71 -2.60
CA GLY A 650 2.82 -14.95 -3.19
C GLY A 650 4.07 -14.89 -2.34
N MET A 651 4.99 -14.03 -2.76
CA MET A 651 6.32 -13.87 -2.19
C MET A 651 6.47 -12.49 -1.55
N VAL A 652 7.16 -12.46 -0.41
CA VAL A 652 7.57 -11.23 0.28
C VAL A 652 9.06 -11.34 0.58
N GLU A 653 9.80 -10.27 0.33
CA GLU A 653 11.22 -10.16 0.67
C GLU A 653 11.44 -10.23 2.18
N MET A 654 12.52 -10.91 2.62
CA MET A 654 12.90 -10.94 4.03
C MET A 654 14.01 -9.93 4.32
N ILE A 655 13.65 -8.77 4.89
CA ILE A 655 14.62 -7.75 5.30
C ILE A 655 15.59 -8.31 6.35
N PRO A 656 16.91 -8.27 6.10
CA PRO A 656 17.92 -8.73 7.06
C PRO A 656 18.15 -7.71 8.19
N HIS A 657 18.67 -8.21 9.31
CA HIS A 657 18.98 -7.43 10.53
C HIS A 657 17.81 -6.59 11.08
N ALA A 658 16.58 -7.08 10.90
CA ALA A 658 15.36 -6.48 11.42
C ALA A 658 14.64 -7.41 12.40
N ASP A 659 14.12 -6.84 13.50
CA ASP A 659 13.31 -7.55 14.49
C ASP A 659 11.98 -6.82 14.73
N THR A 660 10.93 -7.55 15.14
CA THR A 660 9.64 -6.94 15.49
C THR A 660 9.71 -6.21 16.82
N LEU A 661 8.98 -5.09 16.97
CA LEU A 661 8.95 -4.34 18.23
C LEU A 661 8.49 -5.22 19.41
N ARG A 662 7.61 -6.20 19.17
CA ARG A 662 7.23 -7.20 20.19
C ARG A 662 8.45 -7.99 20.67
N LYS A 663 9.30 -8.50 19.78
CA LYS A 663 10.49 -9.27 20.19
C LYS A 663 11.41 -8.42 21.07
N ILE A 664 11.66 -7.18 20.66
CA ILE A 664 12.51 -6.19 21.37
C ILE A 664 11.93 -5.86 22.75
N GLN A 665 10.63 -5.54 22.82
CA GLN A 665 9.93 -5.25 24.08
C GLN A 665 9.90 -6.47 25.01
N VAL A 666 9.75 -7.70 24.48
CA VAL A 666 9.68 -8.93 25.27
C VAL A 666 11.04 -9.36 25.85
N GLU A 667 12.18 -8.90 25.32
CA GLU A 667 13.48 -9.01 26.04
C GLU A 667 13.41 -8.39 27.45
N HIS A 668 12.53 -7.41 27.65
CA HIS A 668 12.31 -6.72 28.92
C HIS A 668 11.09 -7.27 29.70
N GLY A 669 10.57 -8.44 29.31
CA GLY A 669 9.41 -9.11 29.90
C GLY A 669 8.07 -8.78 29.23
N VAL A 670 7.00 -9.48 29.61
CA VAL A 670 5.65 -9.38 28.99
C VAL A 670 5.08 -7.95 29.04
N THR A 671 5.46 -7.18 30.07
CA THR A 671 5.08 -5.78 30.29
C THR A 671 6.04 -4.76 29.64
N GLY A 672 7.01 -5.21 28.83
CA GLY A 672 8.00 -4.35 28.17
C GLY A 672 7.40 -3.25 27.28
N SER A 673 6.22 -3.47 26.70
CA SER A 673 5.45 -2.45 25.96
C SER A 673 4.94 -1.28 26.81
N PHE A 674 5.21 -1.28 28.12
CA PHE A 674 5.00 -0.16 29.04
C PHE A 674 6.31 0.47 29.56
N LYS A 675 7.49 -0.02 29.13
CA LYS A 675 8.81 0.49 29.54
C LYS A 675 9.40 1.37 28.43
N ASP A 676 9.61 2.64 28.74
CA ASP A 676 9.93 3.67 27.75
C ASP A 676 11.36 3.56 27.19
N ARG A 677 12.29 2.90 27.89
CA ARG A 677 13.69 2.74 27.41
C ARG A 677 13.93 1.63 26.38
N THR A 678 12.98 0.71 26.19
CA THR A 678 13.23 -0.59 25.53
C THR A 678 13.82 -0.52 24.13
N LEU A 679 13.40 0.47 23.33
CA LEU A 679 13.93 0.67 21.98
C LEU A 679 15.30 1.35 21.99
N ALA A 680 15.51 2.33 22.88
CA ALA A 680 16.80 3.02 23.03
C ALA A 680 17.91 2.07 23.50
N ASP A 681 17.61 1.25 24.51
CA ASP A 681 18.55 0.25 25.05
C ASP A 681 18.90 -0.82 23.98
N TRP A 682 17.95 -1.20 23.11
CA TRP A 682 18.19 -2.11 21.97
C TRP A 682 18.98 -1.48 20.82
N LEU A 683 18.76 -0.18 20.53
CA LEU A 683 19.56 0.55 19.53
C LEU A 683 21.01 0.69 20.00
N GLN A 684 21.24 1.03 21.27
CA GLN A 684 22.60 1.14 21.84
C GLN A 684 23.33 -0.22 21.84
N LYS A 685 22.61 -1.31 22.14
CA LYS A 685 23.11 -2.70 22.10
C LYS A 685 23.68 -3.10 20.73
N HIS A 686 23.20 -2.50 19.63
CA HIS A 686 23.68 -2.77 18.26
C HIS A 686 24.56 -1.66 17.68
N ASN A 687 24.54 -0.47 18.26
CA ASN A 687 25.31 0.70 17.86
C ASN A 687 26.12 1.20 19.07
N PRO A 688 27.26 0.55 19.39
CA PRO A 688 27.97 0.74 20.65
C PRO A 688 28.83 2.02 20.73
N THR A 689 28.99 2.75 19.62
CA THR A 689 29.66 4.05 19.59
C THR A 689 28.65 5.17 19.39
N ASP A 690 28.93 6.34 19.97
CA ASP A 690 28.00 7.49 19.97
C ASP A 690 27.62 7.92 18.54
N GLU A 691 28.59 7.96 17.62
CA GLU A 691 28.35 8.28 16.20
C GLU A 691 27.40 7.29 15.51
N GLN A 692 27.58 5.99 15.74
CA GLN A 692 26.68 4.96 15.21
C GLN A 692 25.29 5.05 15.86
N TYR A 693 25.23 5.37 17.15
CA TYR A 693 23.98 5.50 17.88
C TYR A 693 23.18 6.71 17.43
N ASP A 694 23.77 7.90 17.36
CA ASP A 694 23.10 9.10 16.85
C ASP A 694 22.66 8.92 15.38
N LYS A 695 23.44 8.24 14.54
CA LYS A 695 23.03 7.89 13.17
C LYS A 695 21.86 6.90 13.14
N ALA A 696 21.79 5.96 14.08
CA ALA A 696 20.65 5.06 14.21
C ALA A 696 19.40 5.80 14.74
N VAL A 697 19.57 6.75 15.66
CA VAL A 697 18.48 7.63 16.15
C VAL A 697 17.99 8.57 15.05
N GLU A 698 18.87 9.12 14.21
CA GLU A 698 18.49 9.89 13.02
C GLU A 698 17.63 9.04 12.07
N ASN A 699 18.13 7.87 11.65
CA ASN A 699 17.37 6.97 10.79
C ASN A 699 16.02 6.58 11.40
N PHE A 700 15.95 6.42 12.73
CA PHE A 700 14.69 6.17 13.43
C PHE A 700 13.73 7.36 13.34
N ILE A 701 14.19 8.59 13.54
CA ILE A 701 13.36 9.81 13.46
C ILE A 701 12.70 9.93 12.08
N TYR A 702 13.48 9.88 11.00
CA TYR A 702 12.96 10.01 9.62
C TYR A 702 11.99 8.88 9.25
N SER A 703 12.41 7.62 9.45
CA SER A 703 11.59 6.45 9.09
C SER A 703 10.34 6.29 9.96
N CYS A 704 10.39 6.70 11.23
CA CYS A 704 9.20 6.78 12.09
C CYS A 704 8.22 7.84 11.57
N ALA A 705 8.70 9.04 11.24
CA ALA A 705 7.86 10.12 10.71
C ALA A 705 7.17 9.71 9.39
N GLY A 706 7.92 9.13 8.45
CA GLY A 706 7.39 8.65 7.17
C GLY A 706 6.36 7.53 7.36
N CYS A 707 6.58 6.62 8.31
CA CYS A 707 5.59 5.60 8.69
C CYS A 707 4.34 6.21 9.32
N CYS A 708 4.46 7.20 10.22
CA CYS A 708 3.30 7.87 10.83
C CYS A 708 2.40 8.55 9.77
N VAL A 709 3.01 9.25 8.80
CA VAL A 709 2.29 9.89 7.69
C VAL A 709 1.64 8.85 6.77
N ALA A 710 2.40 7.87 6.28
CA ALA A 710 1.88 6.87 5.34
C ALA A 710 0.78 5.97 5.94
N THR A 711 0.96 5.50 7.18
CA THR A 711 -0.04 4.64 7.86
C THR A 711 -1.32 5.38 8.24
N TYR A 712 -1.25 6.71 8.40
CA TYR A 712 -2.42 7.57 8.55
C TYR A 712 -3.17 7.76 7.24
N ILE A 713 -2.50 8.23 6.18
CA ILE A 713 -3.12 8.52 4.87
C ILE A 713 -3.80 7.28 4.28
N LEU A 714 -3.13 6.13 4.34
CA LEU A 714 -3.64 4.86 3.83
C LEU A 714 -4.57 4.13 4.82
N GLY A 715 -4.85 4.70 6.00
CA GLY A 715 -5.78 4.14 6.98
C GLY A 715 -5.45 2.73 7.44
N ILE A 716 -4.16 2.41 7.53
CA ILE A 716 -3.66 1.06 7.84
C ILE A 716 -4.12 0.66 9.25
N CYS A 717 -4.70 -0.51 9.41
CA CYS A 717 -5.35 -1.01 10.64
C CYS A 717 -4.74 -2.33 11.12
N ASP A 718 -5.15 -2.81 12.31
CA ASP A 718 -4.56 -3.96 13.02
C ASP A 718 -3.07 -3.72 13.38
N ARG A 719 -2.79 -2.49 13.84
CA ARG A 719 -1.42 -2.01 14.06
C ARG A 719 -0.92 -2.40 15.45
N HIS A 720 -0.36 -3.61 15.56
CA HIS A 720 0.25 -4.15 16.77
C HIS A 720 1.77 -4.30 16.67
N ASN A 721 2.44 -4.54 17.80
CA ASN A 721 3.91 -4.57 17.91
C ASN A 721 4.60 -5.76 17.22
N ASP A 722 3.89 -6.81 16.81
CA ASP A 722 4.43 -7.78 15.83
C ASP A 722 4.48 -7.22 14.38
N ASN A 723 3.62 -6.26 14.02
CA ASN A 723 3.49 -5.73 12.64
C ASN A 723 4.34 -4.48 12.39
N ILE A 724 5.25 -4.17 13.30
CA ILE A 724 6.22 -3.08 13.19
C ILE A 724 7.60 -3.67 13.47
N MET A 725 8.55 -3.35 12.61
CA MET A 725 9.93 -3.83 12.66
C MET A 725 10.92 -2.68 12.78
N LEU A 726 12.07 -2.99 13.36
CA LEU A 726 13.20 -2.08 13.54
C LEU A 726 14.47 -2.77 13.03
N LYS A 727 15.20 -2.13 12.11
CA LYS A 727 16.55 -2.56 11.69
C LYS A 727 17.56 -2.16 12.76
N THR A 728 18.65 -2.93 12.90
CA THR A 728 19.79 -2.55 13.76
C THR A 728 20.36 -1.17 13.41
N SER A 729 20.29 -0.78 12.13
CA SER A 729 20.64 0.55 11.60
C SER A 729 19.62 1.66 11.92
N GLY A 730 18.70 1.46 12.86
CA GLY A 730 17.72 2.46 13.32
C GLY A 730 16.43 2.56 12.51
N HIS A 731 16.37 2.02 11.28
CA HIS A 731 15.23 2.22 10.39
C HIS A 731 13.99 1.44 10.88
N MET A 732 12.88 2.15 11.14
CA MET A 732 11.58 1.57 11.49
C MET A 732 10.73 1.35 10.23
N PHE A 733 9.96 0.27 10.18
CA PHE A 733 8.99 0.02 9.10
C PHE A 733 7.80 -0.84 9.54
N HIS A 734 6.69 -0.71 8.83
CA HIS A 734 5.50 -1.56 9.02
C HIS A 734 5.52 -2.77 8.09
N ILE A 735 4.90 -3.86 8.53
CA ILE A 735 4.67 -5.09 7.75
C ILE A 735 3.21 -5.55 7.90
N ASP A 736 2.81 -6.51 7.05
CA ASP A 736 1.52 -7.23 7.12
C ASP A 736 0.30 -6.32 7.02
N PHE A 737 0.09 -5.75 5.83
CA PHE A 737 -0.90 -4.70 5.56
C PHE A 737 -2.32 -5.23 5.37
N GLY A 738 -2.70 -6.23 6.18
CA GLY A 738 -3.94 -7.00 6.05
C GLY A 738 -5.23 -6.19 6.17
N LYS A 739 -5.18 -4.93 6.66
CA LYS A 739 -6.32 -3.99 6.65
C LYS A 739 -5.87 -2.55 6.38
N PHE A 740 -6.58 -1.87 5.49
CA PHE A 740 -6.33 -0.48 5.12
C PHE A 740 -7.63 0.32 4.89
N LEU A 741 -7.51 1.61 4.54
CA LEU A 741 -8.63 2.53 4.28
C LEU A 741 -9.62 2.69 5.46
N GLY A 742 -9.14 2.52 6.70
CA GLY A 742 -9.94 2.73 7.91
C GLY A 742 -10.85 1.57 8.31
N HIS A 743 -10.72 0.41 7.63
CA HIS A 743 -11.37 -0.88 7.94
C HIS A 743 -10.85 -1.50 9.26
N ALA A 744 -11.10 -0.81 10.37
CA ALA A 744 -10.67 -1.24 11.70
C ALA A 744 -11.42 -2.49 12.16
N GLN A 745 -10.71 -3.41 12.83
CA GLN A 745 -11.36 -4.54 13.49
C GLN A 745 -12.28 -4.05 14.61
N MET A 746 -13.52 -4.55 14.63
CA MET A 746 -14.52 -4.24 15.66
C MET A 746 -14.50 -5.31 16.75
N PHE A 747 -14.56 -4.90 18.01
CA PHE A 747 -14.75 -5.80 19.16
C PHE A 747 -15.91 -5.27 19.99
N GLY A 748 -17.05 -5.97 20.02
CA GLY A 748 -18.25 -5.53 20.73
C GLY A 748 -18.78 -4.17 20.26
N ASN A 749 -18.92 -3.99 18.94
CA ASN A 749 -19.32 -2.73 18.27
C ASN A 749 -18.41 -1.51 18.52
N ILE A 750 -17.20 -1.73 19.05
CA ILE A 750 -16.20 -0.70 19.33
C ILE A 750 -15.00 -0.91 18.41
N LYS A 751 -14.50 0.16 17.76
CA LYS A 751 -13.22 0.10 17.01
C LYS A 751 -12.07 -0.24 17.95
N ARG A 752 -11.32 -1.29 17.60
CA ARG A 752 -10.16 -1.79 18.36
C ARG A 752 -8.99 -0.81 18.34
N ASP A 753 -8.61 -0.38 17.15
CA ASP A 753 -7.68 0.73 16.95
C ASP A 753 -8.41 2.06 17.12
N ARG A 754 -7.92 2.89 18.05
CA ARG A 754 -8.49 4.22 18.36
C ARG A 754 -7.51 5.39 18.20
N ALA A 755 -6.20 5.11 18.12
CA ALA A 755 -5.21 6.12 17.81
C ALA A 755 -5.20 6.40 16.29
N PRO A 756 -4.94 7.65 15.83
CA PRO A 756 -4.77 7.96 14.41
C PRO A 756 -3.75 7.06 13.71
N PHE A 757 -2.56 6.96 14.29
CA PHE A 757 -1.46 6.06 13.93
C PHE A 757 -0.76 5.52 15.18
N VAL A 758 0.13 4.53 15.04
CA VAL A 758 0.95 4.08 16.17
C VAL A 758 2.06 5.09 16.41
N PHE A 759 2.09 5.62 17.64
CA PHE A 759 3.23 6.35 18.17
C PHE A 759 3.23 6.13 19.70
N THR A 760 4.25 5.45 20.22
CA THR A 760 4.32 5.05 21.63
C THR A 760 5.47 5.75 22.36
N SER A 761 5.41 5.82 23.67
CA SER A 761 6.37 6.61 24.45
C SER A 761 7.79 6.04 24.48
N ASP A 762 7.97 4.77 24.12
CA ASP A 762 9.29 4.19 23.83
C ASP A 762 9.87 4.69 22.50
N MET A 763 9.04 4.96 21.50
CA MET A 763 9.45 5.68 20.29
C MET A 763 9.79 7.14 20.63
N ALA A 764 8.94 7.80 21.42
CA ALA A 764 9.17 9.19 21.84
C ALA A 764 10.42 9.35 22.72
N TYR A 765 10.76 8.36 23.55
CA TYR A 765 11.99 8.34 24.35
C TYR A 765 13.25 8.34 23.47
N VAL A 766 13.26 7.51 22.41
CA VAL A 766 14.35 7.50 21.40
C VAL A 766 14.49 8.85 20.72
N ILE A 767 13.38 9.43 20.22
CA ILE A 767 13.37 10.73 19.55
C ILE A 767 13.87 11.85 20.48
N ASN A 768 13.39 11.87 21.72
CA ASN A 768 13.79 12.87 22.71
C ASN A 768 15.26 12.74 23.16
N GLY A 769 15.80 11.52 23.16
CA GLY A 769 17.00 11.18 23.94
C GLY A 769 16.73 11.08 25.45
N GLY A 770 15.47 10.84 25.87
CA GLY A 770 15.09 10.80 27.28
C GLY A 770 13.60 11.03 27.58
N ASP A 771 13.28 11.17 28.86
CA ASP A 771 11.89 11.29 29.36
C ASP A 771 11.22 12.66 29.10
N LYS A 772 11.99 13.70 28.75
CA LYS A 772 11.49 15.07 28.50
C LYS A 772 11.51 15.42 27.01
N PRO A 773 10.54 16.21 26.50
CA PRO A 773 10.60 16.79 25.16
C PRO A 773 11.90 17.57 24.92
N SER A 774 12.61 17.26 23.83
CA SER A 774 13.81 17.96 23.37
C SER A 774 13.60 18.58 21.97
N SER A 775 14.58 19.31 21.44
CA SER A 775 14.49 19.91 20.10
C SER A 775 14.26 18.86 18.99
N ARG A 776 14.85 17.66 19.13
CA ARG A 776 14.65 16.51 18.22
C ARG A 776 13.17 16.14 18.06
N PHE A 777 12.32 16.45 19.04
CA PHE A 777 10.87 16.26 18.95
C PHE A 777 10.16 17.36 18.15
N HIS A 778 10.69 18.58 18.11
CA HIS A 778 10.23 19.63 17.18
C HIS A 778 10.60 19.23 15.75
N ASP A 779 11.85 18.82 15.54
CA ASP A 779 12.35 18.37 14.24
C ASP A 779 11.50 17.19 13.70
N PHE A 780 11.16 16.21 14.54
CA PHE A 780 10.22 15.12 14.21
C PHE A 780 8.79 15.60 13.85
N VAL A 781 8.26 16.59 14.57
CA VAL A 781 6.91 17.16 14.29
C VAL A 781 6.91 17.95 12.99
N ASP A 782 7.95 18.76 12.74
CA ASP A 782 8.16 19.49 11.49
C ASP A 782 8.23 18.50 10.31
N LEU A 783 9.11 17.49 10.37
CA LEU A 783 9.25 16.43 9.36
C LEU A 783 7.93 15.72 9.05
N CYS A 784 7.14 15.39 10.08
CA CYS A 784 5.81 14.79 9.90
C CYS A 784 4.84 15.73 9.15
N CYS A 785 4.83 17.01 9.49
CA CYS A 785 3.90 17.98 8.91
C CYS A 785 4.31 18.39 7.49
N GLU A 786 5.61 18.45 7.20
CA GLU A 786 6.17 18.66 5.87
C GLU A 786 5.86 17.47 4.96
N ALA A 787 6.25 16.25 5.37
CA ALA A 787 5.97 15.03 4.62
C ALA A 787 4.46 14.82 4.35
N TYR A 788 3.59 15.15 5.31
CA TYR A 788 2.13 15.16 5.11
C TYR A 788 1.72 16.18 4.05
N ASN A 789 2.13 17.44 4.17
CA ASN A 789 1.77 18.50 3.22
C ASN A 789 2.28 18.27 1.79
N LEU A 790 3.44 17.63 1.62
CA LEU A 790 3.91 17.20 0.30
C LEU A 790 2.94 16.20 -0.35
N ILE A 791 2.54 15.13 0.36
CA ILE A 791 1.58 14.16 -0.20
C ILE A 791 0.21 14.77 -0.49
N ARG A 792 -0.24 15.75 0.32
CA ARG A 792 -1.50 16.48 0.08
C ARG A 792 -1.56 17.16 -1.28
N LYS A 793 -0.44 17.70 -1.78
CA LYS A 793 -0.34 18.35 -3.12
C LYS A 793 -0.68 17.37 -4.25
N HIS A 794 -0.45 16.08 -4.04
CA HIS A 794 -0.71 15.01 -5.01
C HIS A 794 -2.02 14.24 -4.73
N THR A 795 -3.01 14.83 -4.05
CA THR A 795 -4.26 14.14 -3.69
C THR A 795 -4.96 13.48 -4.88
N HIS A 796 -5.02 14.16 -6.04
CA HIS A 796 -5.63 13.60 -7.25
C HIS A 796 -4.91 12.33 -7.77
N LEU A 797 -3.59 12.23 -7.59
CA LEU A 797 -2.82 11.05 -7.97
C LEU A 797 -3.25 9.82 -7.18
N PHE A 798 -3.29 9.91 -5.85
CA PHE A 798 -3.67 8.79 -4.99
C PHE A 798 -5.13 8.37 -5.21
N LEU A 799 -6.04 9.32 -5.43
CA LEU A 799 -7.44 9.03 -5.75
C LEU A 799 -7.60 8.35 -7.13
N ASN A 800 -6.88 8.80 -8.17
CA ASN A 800 -6.87 8.16 -9.48
C ASN A 800 -6.33 6.72 -9.41
N LEU A 801 -5.21 6.51 -8.71
CA LEU A 801 -4.55 5.22 -8.61
C LEU A 801 -5.35 4.19 -7.81
N LEU A 802 -6.04 4.60 -6.75
CA LEU A 802 -6.95 3.74 -5.99
C LEU A 802 -8.28 3.53 -6.73
N GLY A 803 -8.79 4.55 -7.43
CA GLY A 803 -10.00 4.45 -8.26
C GLY A 803 -9.88 3.41 -9.38
N LEU A 804 -8.73 3.35 -10.05
CA LEU A 804 -8.43 2.29 -11.04
C LEU A 804 -8.37 0.88 -10.42
N MET A 805 -8.18 0.76 -9.10
CA MET A 805 -8.09 -0.52 -8.39
C MET A 805 -9.42 -1.02 -7.82
N LEU A 806 -10.50 -0.23 -7.82
CA LEU A 806 -11.82 -0.64 -7.27
C LEU A 806 -12.34 -1.96 -7.85
N SER A 807 -12.14 -2.19 -9.15
CA SER A 807 -12.58 -3.43 -9.80
C SER A 807 -11.66 -4.63 -9.57
N CYS A 808 -10.56 -4.50 -8.81
CA CYS A 808 -9.64 -5.61 -8.56
C CYS A 808 -10.22 -6.67 -7.62
N GLY A 809 -11.23 -6.35 -6.81
CA GLY A 809 -11.83 -7.28 -5.86
C GLY A 809 -10.92 -7.59 -4.68
N ILE A 810 -10.29 -6.55 -4.11
CA ILE A 810 -9.86 -6.53 -2.71
C ILE A 810 -11.11 -6.15 -1.88
N PRO A 811 -11.48 -6.87 -0.82
CA PRO A 811 -12.73 -6.56 -0.08
C PRO A 811 -12.72 -5.16 0.56
N GLU A 812 -11.57 -4.73 1.05
CA GLU A 812 -11.33 -3.44 1.69
C GLU A 812 -11.10 -2.26 0.71
N LEU A 813 -11.26 -2.48 -0.61
CA LEU A 813 -11.25 -1.46 -1.67
C LEU A 813 -12.17 -1.89 -2.81
N SER A 814 -13.45 -1.53 -2.69
CA SER A 814 -14.55 -1.99 -3.53
C SER A 814 -15.50 -0.88 -4.00
N ASP A 815 -15.62 0.24 -3.27
CA ASP A 815 -16.53 1.35 -3.62
C ASP A 815 -15.93 2.76 -3.44
N LEU A 816 -16.76 3.79 -3.66
CA LEU A 816 -16.34 5.20 -3.63
C LEU A 816 -16.22 5.79 -2.21
N ASP A 817 -16.82 5.16 -1.19
CA ASP A 817 -16.66 5.57 0.20
C ASP A 817 -15.32 5.06 0.77
N ASP A 818 -14.76 3.97 0.22
CA ASP A 818 -13.38 3.55 0.47
C ASP A 818 -12.37 4.61 0.01
N LEU A 819 -12.56 5.18 -1.19
CA LEU A 819 -11.75 6.30 -1.69
C LEU A 819 -11.95 7.57 -0.85
N LYS A 820 -13.17 7.78 -0.34
CA LYS A 820 -13.49 8.92 0.50
C LYS A 820 -12.65 8.94 1.78
N TYR A 821 -12.25 7.78 2.34
CA TYR A 821 -11.32 7.75 3.47
C TYR A 821 -10.02 8.53 3.18
N VAL A 822 -9.39 8.24 2.03
CA VAL A 822 -8.11 8.86 1.64
C VAL A 822 -8.30 10.35 1.34
N CYS A 823 -9.41 10.72 0.69
CA CYS A 823 -9.76 12.12 0.45
C CYS A 823 -9.94 12.91 1.77
N ASP A 824 -10.68 12.34 2.74
CA ASP A 824 -10.93 12.95 4.05
C ASP A 824 -9.65 13.00 4.92
N ALA A 825 -8.72 12.05 4.73
CA ALA A 825 -7.42 12.03 5.41
C ALA A 825 -6.40 13.02 4.80
N LEU A 826 -6.45 13.26 3.48
CA LEU A 826 -5.59 14.23 2.81
C LEU A 826 -6.09 15.68 2.92
N ARG A 827 -7.39 15.89 3.16
CA ARG A 827 -7.98 17.23 3.44
C ARG A 827 -7.59 18.28 2.37
N PRO A 828 -7.70 18.00 1.06
CA PRO A 828 -7.11 18.80 0.00
C PRO A 828 -7.49 20.30 0.02
N ASN A 829 -8.70 20.64 0.45
CA ASN A 829 -9.22 22.02 0.45
C ASN A 829 -8.71 22.88 1.63
N GLU A 830 -7.91 22.35 2.56
CA GLU A 830 -7.35 23.11 3.70
C GLU A 830 -5.97 23.73 3.38
N SER A 831 -5.59 24.82 4.08
CA SER A 831 -4.26 25.38 3.90
C SER A 831 -3.17 24.47 4.50
N GLU A 832 -1.93 24.60 4.03
CA GLU A 832 -0.78 23.86 4.60
C GLU A 832 -0.65 24.10 6.12
N ALA A 833 -0.95 25.30 6.58
CA ALA A 833 -0.92 25.64 8.00
C ALA A 833 -2.05 24.94 8.78
N ASP A 834 -3.29 24.94 8.28
CA ASP A 834 -4.41 24.23 8.93
C ASP A 834 -4.13 22.72 9.01
N ALA A 835 -3.55 22.15 7.95
CA ALA A 835 -3.12 20.76 7.90
C ALA A 835 -1.98 20.45 8.88
N THR A 836 -1.00 21.35 9.04
CA THR A 836 0.05 21.26 10.07
C THR A 836 -0.55 21.31 11.49
N MET A 837 -1.48 22.24 11.75
CA MET A 837 -2.21 22.33 13.02
C MET A 837 -3.02 21.05 13.31
N TYR A 838 -3.58 20.43 12.27
CA TYR A 838 -4.32 19.18 12.36
C TYR A 838 -3.41 17.98 12.65
N PHE A 839 -2.35 17.78 11.85
CA PHE A 839 -1.45 16.62 12.00
C PHE A 839 -0.67 16.67 13.33
N THR A 840 -0.28 17.84 13.80
CA THR A 840 0.32 18.02 15.15
C THR A 840 -0.58 17.42 16.24
N ARG A 841 -1.89 17.66 16.18
CA ARG A 841 -2.85 17.10 17.15
C ARG A 841 -3.02 15.58 17.01
N LEU A 842 -2.76 15.02 15.83
CA LEU A 842 -2.73 13.56 15.67
C LEU A 842 -1.50 12.95 16.38
N ILE A 843 -0.33 13.59 16.28
CA ILE A 843 0.88 13.18 17.02
C ILE A 843 0.62 13.21 18.54
N GLU A 844 0.08 14.32 19.06
CA GLU A 844 -0.31 14.44 20.48
C GLU A 844 -1.34 13.38 20.90
N SER A 845 -2.37 13.16 20.08
CA SER A 845 -3.44 12.21 20.37
C SER A 845 -2.96 10.75 20.31
N SER A 846 -2.01 10.42 19.45
CA SER A 846 -1.38 9.11 19.39
C SER A 846 -0.45 8.88 20.58
N LEU A 847 0.40 9.84 20.94
CA LEU A 847 1.31 9.74 22.09
C LEU A 847 0.55 9.54 23.42
N CYS A 848 -0.59 10.23 23.58
CA CYS A 848 -1.46 10.08 24.75
C CYS A 848 -2.31 8.79 24.75
N SER A 849 -2.25 7.95 23.71
CA SER A 849 -3.11 6.77 23.56
C SER A 849 -2.70 5.59 24.45
N VAL A 850 -3.32 5.48 25.62
CA VAL A 850 -3.24 4.28 26.49
C VAL A 850 -3.77 3.03 25.77
N ALA A 851 -4.71 3.19 24.82
CA ALA A 851 -5.28 2.08 24.05
C ALA A 851 -4.23 1.33 23.21
N THR A 852 -3.24 2.03 22.66
CA THR A 852 -2.17 1.44 21.85
C THR A 852 -1.30 0.49 22.68
N LYS A 853 -0.83 0.94 23.87
CA LYS A 853 -0.07 0.10 24.80
C LYS A 853 -0.87 -1.11 25.31
N LEU A 854 -2.18 -0.94 25.54
CA LEU A 854 -3.07 -2.05 25.91
C LEU A 854 -3.23 -3.06 24.77
N ASN A 855 -3.36 -2.63 23.52
CA ASN A 855 -3.44 -3.56 22.39
C ASN A 855 -2.13 -4.38 22.24
N PHE A 856 -0.96 -3.73 22.37
CA PHE A 856 0.34 -4.41 22.38
C PHE A 856 0.43 -5.46 23.51
N PHE A 857 -0.03 -5.13 24.71
CA PHE A 857 -0.06 -6.08 25.83
C PHE A 857 -0.99 -7.28 25.56
N PHE A 858 -2.16 -7.07 24.97
CA PHE A 858 -3.05 -8.17 24.58
C PHE A 858 -2.44 -9.02 23.45
N HIS A 859 -1.68 -8.44 22.52
CA HIS A 859 -0.92 -9.21 21.52
C HIS A 859 0.22 -10.03 22.15
N ASN A 860 0.99 -9.46 23.07
CA ASN A 860 2.03 -10.19 23.83
C ASN A 860 1.42 -11.44 24.50
N LEU A 861 0.26 -11.29 25.16
CA LEU A 861 -0.48 -12.39 25.80
C LEU A 861 -1.09 -13.38 24.80
N ALA A 862 -1.61 -12.93 23.66
CA ALA A 862 -2.19 -13.80 22.64
C ALA A 862 -1.13 -14.71 22.03
N GLN A 863 0.04 -14.18 21.70
CA GLN A 863 1.16 -14.95 21.14
C GLN A 863 1.71 -16.00 22.12
N MET A 864 1.67 -15.73 23.43
CA MET A 864 2.02 -16.72 24.45
C MET A 864 1.10 -17.96 24.47
N LYS A 865 -0.07 -17.93 23.82
CA LYS A 865 -0.90 -19.13 23.63
C LYS A 865 -0.36 -20.08 22.56
N PHE A 866 0.48 -19.57 21.64
CA PHE A 866 1.08 -20.33 20.53
C PHE A 866 2.54 -20.76 20.80
N ALA A 867 3.13 -20.35 21.93
CA ALA A 867 4.42 -20.84 22.39
C ALA A 867 4.34 -22.30 22.88
N SER A 868 5.42 -23.06 22.69
CA SER A 868 5.60 -24.41 23.23
C SER A 868 5.51 -24.43 24.76
N SER A 869 5.17 -25.58 25.34
CA SER A 869 4.72 -25.69 26.74
C SER A 869 5.78 -25.39 27.81
N GLU A 870 7.06 -25.29 27.44
CA GLU A 870 8.18 -25.27 28.39
C GLU A 870 8.42 -23.90 29.05
N ASP A 871 8.17 -22.78 28.35
CA ASP A 871 8.41 -21.41 28.86
C ASP A 871 7.33 -20.88 29.84
N ARG A 872 6.31 -21.68 30.17
CA ARG A 872 4.99 -21.16 30.61
C ARG A 872 4.91 -20.52 32.01
N LEU A 873 5.92 -20.60 32.87
CA LEU A 873 5.74 -20.40 34.32
C LEU A 873 6.76 -19.50 35.05
N THR A 874 7.62 -18.75 34.35
CA THR A 874 8.53 -17.78 35.02
C THR A 874 7.80 -16.51 35.47
N LEU A 875 8.07 -16.05 36.70
CA LEU A 875 7.65 -14.74 37.22
C LEU A 875 8.79 -13.74 37.00
N SER A 876 8.49 -12.47 36.73
CA SER A 876 9.52 -11.44 36.46
C SER A 876 10.54 -11.28 37.61
N PHE A 877 10.14 -11.68 38.82
CA PHE A 877 10.88 -11.58 40.07
C PHE A 877 11.34 -12.93 40.65
N ALA A 878 11.11 -14.04 39.92
CA ALA A 878 11.54 -15.39 40.29
C ALA A 878 12.03 -16.17 39.03
N PRO A 879 13.34 -16.13 38.72
CA PRO A 879 13.92 -16.73 37.51
C PRO A 879 14.15 -18.24 37.61
N ARG A 880 13.57 -18.92 38.61
CA ARG A 880 13.64 -20.37 38.82
C ARG A 880 12.28 -20.90 39.23
N VAL A 881 11.95 -22.12 38.81
CA VAL A 881 10.72 -22.81 39.22
C VAL A 881 11.00 -23.55 40.53
N TYR A 882 10.45 -23.03 41.62
CA TYR A 882 10.52 -23.64 42.96
C TYR A 882 9.45 -24.74 43.09
N THR A 883 9.74 -25.80 43.85
CA THR A 883 8.83 -26.94 44.02
C THR A 883 8.73 -27.38 45.47
N ALA A 884 7.60 -27.98 45.85
CA ALA A 884 7.41 -28.55 47.19
C ALA A 884 8.45 -29.63 47.57
N ARG A 885 9.16 -30.21 46.59
CA ARG A 885 10.25 -31.17 46.81
C ARG A 885 11.63 -30.52 46.99
N SER A 886 11.84 -29.31 46.48
CA SER A 886 13.12 -28.60 46.53
C SER A 886 13.20 -27.60 47.68
N ASP A 887 12.06 -26.99 48.05
CA ASP A 887 12.03 -25.85 48.97
C ASP A 887 11.08 -26.05 50.17
N GLY A 888 10.25 -27.11 50.15
CA GLY A 888 9.23 -27.38 51.17
C GLY A 888 7.93 -26.58 50.99
N LEU A 889 6.91 -26.91 51.78
CA LEU A 889 5.60 -26.24 51.75
C LEU A 889 5.63 -24.94 52.55
N ILE A 890 4.91 -23.92 52.09
CA ILE A 890 4.73 -22.66 52.83
C ILE A 890 3.72 -22.90 53.96
N LYS A 891 4.16 -22.67 55.20
CA LYS A 891 3.35 -22.81 56.41
C LYS A 891 2.66 -21.50 56.80
N ASN A 892 3.39 -20.39 56.73
CA ASN A 892 2.86 -19.03 56.93
C ASN A 892 3.47 -18.08 55.90
N LEU A 893 2.69 -17.09 55.46
CA LEU A 893 3.17 -15.95 54.69
C LEU A 893 2.40 -14.70 55.11
N PHE A 894 3.09 -13.63 55.48
CA PHE A 894 2.45 -12.36 55.88
C PHE A 894 3.40 -11.18 55.71
N ILE A 895 2.84 -9.98 55.52
CA ILE A 895 3.56 -8.73 55.30
C ILE A 895 3.76 -8.03 56.64
N CYS A 896 4.99 -7.96 57.11
CA CYS A 896 5.33 -7.36 58.40
C CYS A 896 5.29 -5.83 58.35
N ARG A 897 5.91 -5.23 57.33
CA ARG A 897 6.08 -3.78 57.17
C ARG A 897 6.20 -3.40 55.69
N HIS A 898 5.91 -2.15 55.36
CA HIS A 898 6.38 -1.55 54.11
C HIS A 898 7.72 -0.83 54.33
N ILE A 899 8.43 -0.57 53.25
CA ILE A 899 9.61 0.30 53.18
C ILE A 899 9.49 1.16 51.91
N ARG A 900 9.97 2.40 51.97
CA ARG A 900 9.99 3.31 50.82
C ARG A 900 11.15 2.96 49.90
N THR A 901 10.89 2.76 48.60
CA THR A 901 11.93 2.40 47.63
C THR A 901 12.79 3.61 47.25
N ALA A 902 14.10 3.41 47.10
CA ALA A 902 15.06 4.45 46.69
C ALA A 902 15.22 4.58 45.17
N SER A 903 14.67 3.64 44.40
CA SER A 903 14.64 3.68 42.93
C SER A 903 13.69 4.79 42.40
N THR A 904 13.82 5.09 41.11
CA THR A 904 13.16 6.25 40.46
C THR A 904 11.62 6.23 40.47
N SER A 905 10.99 5.07 40.72
CA SER A 905 9.57 4.98 41.02
C SER A 905 9.30 5.32 42.49
N LYS A 906 8.48 6.35 42.74
CA LYS A 906 8.04 6.77 44.09
C LYS A 906 7.03 5.78 44.69
N GLY A 907 7.50 4.59 45.04
CA GLY A 907 6.72 3.47 45.54
C GLY A 907 7.07 3.03 46.96
N TYR A 908 6.37 1.98 47.39
CA TYR A 908 6.63 1.24 48.62
C TYR A 908 6.79 -0.24 48.28
N ALA A 909 7.82 -0.88 48.83
CA ALA A 909 7.98 -2.32 48.81
C ALA A 909 7.50 -2.92 50.13
N PHE A 910 6.85 -4.06 50.07
CA PHE A 910 6.29 -4.78 51.20
C PHE A 910 7.26 -5.89 51.62
N VAL A 911 7.64 -5.89 52.89
CA VAL A 911 8.51 -6.91 53.49
C VAL A 911 7.65 -8.08 53.92
N VAL A 912 7.70 -9.13 53.09
CA VAL A 912 7.01 -10.40 53.25
C VAL A 912 7.86 -11.31 54.14
N ARG A 913 7.26 -11.89 55.17
CA ARG A 913 7.80 -13.00 55.96
C ARG A 913 7.22 -14.30 55.44
N VAL A 914 8.09 -15.27 55.19
CA VAL A 914 7.80 -16.61 54.67
C VAL A 914 8.35 -17.62 55.66
N GLU A 915 7.52 -18.55 56.08
CA GLU A 915 7.88 -19.66 56.95
C GLU A 915 7.50 -20.96 56.25
N ARG A 916 8.43 -21.92 56.15
CA ARG A 916 8.21 -23.20 55.45
C ARG A 916 8.28 -24.38 56.41
N GLU A 917 7.60 -25.47 56.06
CA GLU A 917 7.67 -26.71 56.82
C GLU A 917 9.10 -27.30 56.79
N GLY A 918 9.61 -27.71 57.94
CA GLY A 918 10.99 -28.21 58.11
C GLY A 918 12.08 -27.14 58.15
N GLN A 919 11.80 -25.88 57.83
CA GLN A 919 12.79 -24.79 57.82
C GLN A 919 12.78 -24.02 59.15
N LEU A 920 13.88 -24.09 59.92
CA LEU A 920 14.03 -23.40 61.21
C LEU A 920 14.25 -21.89 61.09
N GLU A 921 14.79 -21.42 59.95
CA GLU A 921 15.02 -20.01 59.70
C GLU A 921 13.84 -19.34 58.99
N VAL A 922 13.52 -18.11 59.43
CA VAL A 922 12.45 -17.29 58.87
C VAL A 922 12.98 -16.49 57.68
N GLN A 923 12.36 -16.65 56.52
CA GLN A 923 12.77 -15.95 55.30
C GLN A 923 12.04 -14.62 55.15
N LEU A 924 12.80 -13.54 54.91
CA LEU A 924 12.26 -12.21 54.57
C LEU A 924 12.52 -11.90 53.10
N VAL A 925 11.48 -11.41 52.40
CA VAL A 925 11.49 -11.07 50.98
C VAL A 925 10.87 -9.68 50.78
N GLN A 926 11.29 -8.94 49.75
CA GLN A 926 10.70 -7.63 49.41
C GLN A 926 9.91 -7.76 48.10
N ARG A 927 8.66 -7.29 48.07
CA ARG A 927 7.78 -7.30 46.89
C ARG A 927 6.96 -6.02 46.78
N THR A 928 6.87 -5.46 45.58
CA THR A 928 5.99 -4.33 45.23
C THR A 928 4.53 -4.77 45.08
N PHE A 929 3.60 -3.82 45.10
CA PHE A 929 2.18 -4.08 44.85
C PHE A 929 1.96 -4.66 43.44
N GLU A 930 2.75 -4.18 42.48
CA GLU A 930 2.77 -4.61 41.09
C GLU A 930 3.24 -6.07 40.92
N GLU A 931 4.26 -6.54 41.67
CA GLU A 931 4.67 -7.95 41.68
C GLU A 931 3.58 -8.87 42.25
N PHE A 932 2.87 -8.45 43.30
CA PHE A 932 1.69 -9.17 43.80
C PHE A 932 0.57 -9.23 42.75
N GLN A 933 0.38 -8.17 41.96
CA GLN A 933 -0.60 -8.17 40.87
C GLN A 933 -0.19 -9.09 39.71
N GLU A 934 1.10 -9.20 39.38
CA GLU A 934 1.60 -10.19 38.42
C GLU A 934 1.34 -11.62 38.90
N LEU A 935 1.62 -11.92 40.17
CA LEU A 935 1.36 -13.23 40.78
C LEU A 935 -0.12 -13.61 40.69
N HIS A 936 -1.02 -12.72 41.09
CA HIS A 936 -2.47 -12.93 40.96
C HIS A 936 -2.88 -13.20 39.51
N SER A 937 -2.37 -12.39 38.57
CA SER A 937 -2.71 -12.49 37.15
C SER A 937 -2.25 -13.82 36.54
N LYS A 938 -1.08 -14.33 36.93
CA LYS A 938 -0.57 -15.62 36.45
C LYS A 938 -1.26 -16.81 37.12
N LEU A 939 -1.59 -16.73 38.41
CA LEU A 939 -2.40 -17.77 39.07
C LEU A 939 -3.78 -17.92 38.42
N GLY A 940 -4.41 -16.82 37.98
CA GLY A 940 -5.66 -16.85 37.21
C GLY A 940 -5.57 -17.52 35.83
N LEU A 941 -4.37 -17.62 35.25
CA LEU A 941 -4.11 -18.35 34.01
C LEU A 941 -3.81 -19.84 34.25
N VAL A 942 -3.21 -20.19 35.40
CA VAL A 942 -2.86 -21.58 35.76
C VAL A 942 -4.07 -22.33 36.33
N PHE A 943 -4.94 -21.65 37.08
CA PHE A 943 -6.12 -22.26 37.72
C PHE A 943 -7.47 -21.62 37.33
N PRO A 944 -7.87 -21.57 36.04
CA PRO A 944 -9.09 -20.87 35.61
C PRO A 944 -10.40 -21.36 36.23
N SER A 945 -10.42 -22.63 36.65
CA SER A 945 -11.57 -23.28 37.30
C SER A 945 -11.70 -22.95 38.80
N SER A 946 -10.70 -22.28 39.40
CA SER A 946 -10.63 -22.02 40.84
C SER A 946 -11.20 -20.65 41.20
N LYS A 947 -11.89 -20.56 42.35
CA LYS A 947 -12.33 -19.27 42.91
C LYS A 947 -11.17 -18.61 43.65
N LEU A 948 -10.25 -17.99 42.90
CA LEU A 948 -9.19 -17.17 43.49
C LEU A 948 -9.78 -16.00 44.30
N PRO A 949 -9.15 -15.60 45.42
CA PRO A 949 -9.57 -14.42 46.17
C PRO A 949 -9.38 -13.15 45.34
N SER A 950 -10.27 -12.17 45.53
CA SER A 950 -10.24 -10.89 44.82
C SER A 950 -8.99 -10.08 45.16
N PHE A 951 -8.32 -9.55 44.14
CA PHE A 951 -7.15 -8.71 44.31
C PHE A 951 -7.53 -7.25 44.65
N PRO A 952 -6.76 -6.55 45.52
CA PRO A 952 -7.05 -5.15 45.87
C PRO A 952 -7.04 -4.21 44.65
N SER A 953 -7.96 -3.24 44.63
CA SER A 953 -8.15 -2.37 43.47
C SER A 953 -7.05 -1.30 43.31
N ARG A 954 -6.66 -1.00 42.06
CA ARG A 954 -5.60 -0.01 41.76
C ARG A 954 -6.01 1.45 42.05
N LEU A 955 -7.31 1.75 42.06
CA LEU A 955 -7.87 3.09 42.22
C LEU A 955 -8.26 3.38 43.68
N VAL A 956 -7.41 4.13 44.40
CA VAL A 956 -7.73 4.61 45.74
C VAL A 956 -8.44 5.96 45.64
N ILE A 957 -9.75 5.99 45.91
CA ILE A 957 -10.54 7.23 45.98
C ILE A 957 -10.30 7.87 47.36
N GLY A 958 -9.33 8.78 47.46
CA GLY A 958 -9.07 9.53 48.69
C GLY A 958 -7.83 10.43 48.59
N ARG A 959 -7.86 11.61 49.23
CA ARG A 959 -6.72 12.53 49.31
C ARG A 959 -5.79 12.17 50.49
N SER A 960 -5.07 11.05 50.41
CA SER A 960 -3.94 10.76 51.29
C SER A 960 -2.68 10.51 50.47
N ARG A 961 -1.53 11.03 50.94
CA ARG A 961 -0.23 10.89 50.27
C ARG A 961 0.62 9.82 50.96
N GLY A 962 1.05 8.82 50.21
CA GLY A 962 2.13 7.90 50.60
C GLY A 962 1.75 6.91 51.68
N GLU A 963 2.05 7.24 52.93
CA GLU A 963 2.26 6.26 54.01
C GLU A 963 0.96 5.58 54.46
N ALA A 964 -0.09 6.35 54.76
CA ALA A 964 -1.42 5.78 55.06
C ALA A 964 -2.01 4.95 53.91
N THR A 965 -1.56 5.18 52.66
CA THR A 965 -1.92 4.33 51.51
C THR A 965 -1.11 3.03 51.50
N ALA A 966 0.14 3.05 51.97
CA ALA A 966 1.00 1.88 52.11
C ALA A 966 0.56 0.99 53.28
N ASP A 967 0.18 1.55 54.44
CA ASP A 967 -0.37 0.78 55.57
C ASP A 967 -1.67 0.08 55.18
N ARG A 968 -2.63 0.83 54.59
CA ARG A 968 -3.87 0.24 54.08
C ARG A 968 -3.61 -0.87 53.04
N ARG A 969 -2.66 -0.68 52.13
CA ARG A 969 -2.28 -1.72 51.15
C ARG A 969 -1.58 -2.91 51.78
N LYS A 970 -0.80 -2.75 52.85
CA LYS A 970 -0.24 -3.86 53.63
C LYS A 970 -1.37 -4.74 54.18
N ASP A 971 -2.43 -4.13 54.72
CA ASP A 971 -3.54 -4.89 55.32
C ASP A 971 -4.43 -5.54 54.25
N GLU A 972 -4.72 -4.84 53.15
CA GLU A 972 -5.43 -5.39 51.99
C GLU A 972 -4.64 -6.55 51.33
N LEU A 973 -3.31 -6.44 51.21
CA LEU A 973 -2.46 -7.52 50.70
C LEU A 973 -2.29 -8.67 51.71
N ASN A 974 -2.24 -8.41 53.02
CA ASN A 974 -2.27 -9.45 54.06
C ASN A 974 -3.56 -10.28 53.96
N GLY A 975 -4.70 -9.62 53.78
CA GLY A 975 -5.97 -10.29 53.51
C GLY A 975 -5.91 -11.16 52.25
N TYR A 976 -5.42 -10.61 51.12
CA TYR A 976 -5.28 -11.37 49.87
C TYR A 976 -4.37 -12.61 50.02
N VAL A 977 -3.18 -12.42 50.61
CA VAL A 977 -2.19 -13.50 50.86
C VAL A 977 -2.76 -14.61 51.74
N TRP A 978 -3.44 -14.25 52.83
CA TRP A 978 -3.99 -15.24 53.76
C TRP A 978 -5.02 -16.15 53.06
N HIS A 979 -5.93 -15.58 52.28
CA HIS A 979 -6.90 -16.35 51.50
C HIS A 979 -6.25 -17.18 50.38
N LEU A 980 -5.09 -16.77 49.86
CA LEU A 980 -4.39 -17.48 48.79
C LEU A 980 -3.74 -18.78 49.26
N ILE A 981 -3.25 -18.81 50.49
CA ILE A 981 -2.59 -19.99 51.10
C ILE A 981 -3.62 -20.96 51.71
N HIS A 982 -4.76 -20.45 52.17
CA HIS A 982 -5.88 -21.25 52.65
C HIS A 982 -6.89 -21.60 51.53
N ALA A 983 -6.50 -21.42 50.26
CA ALA A 983 -7.25 -21.86 49.09
C ALA A 983 -7.12 -23.39 48.86
N ALA A 984 -7.67 -23.89 47.76
CA ALA A 984 -7.52 -25.30 47.38
C ALA A 984 -6.03 -25.71 47.27
N PRO A 985 -5.65 -26.97 47.60
CA PRO A 985 -4.24 -27.38 47.75
C PRO A 985 -3.35 -27.17 46.52
N GLU A 986 -3.94 -27.01 45.34
CA GLU A 986 -3.28 -26.73 44.07
C GLU A 986 -2.73 -25.28 43.99
N VAL A 987 -3.45 -24.31 44.60
CA VAL A 987 -3.15 -22.87 44.50
C VAL A 987 -2.07 -22.44 45.50
N ALA A 988 -2.01 -23.07 46.68
CA ALA A 988 -1.15 -22.67 47.80
C ALA A 988 0.36 -22.93 47.59
N GLN A 989 0.78 -23.52 46.45
CA GLN A 989 2.13 -24.06 46.25
C GLN A 989 3.14 -23.10 45.58
N VAL A 990 2.75 -21.87 45.23
CA VAL A 990 3.62 -20.94 44.47
C VAL A 990 4.41 -20.01 45.39
N SER A 991 5.75 -20.13 45.40
CA SER A 991 6.66 -19.43 46.32
C SER A 991 7.46 -18.30 45.63
N PRO A 992 7.53 -17.05 46.18
CA PRO A 992 8.13 -15.90 45.49
C PRO A 992 9.53 -15.49 45.99
N ASP A 993 10.62 -15.95 45.37
CA ASP A 993 12.04 -15.71 45.75
C ASP A 993 12.93 -15.49 44.49
N LYS A 994 14.11 -14.83 44.47
CA LYS A 994 14.88 -13.97 45.42
C LYS A 994 15.99 -13.21 44.65
N ALA A 995 16.49 -12.05 45.14
CA ALA A 995 17.69 -11.36 44.59
C ALA A 995 18.36 -10.41 45.61
N HIS A 996 19.63 -10.02 45.40
CA HIS A 996 20.43 -9.15 46.28
C HIS A 996 20.66 -7.73 45.70
N PRO A 997 20.85 -6.70 46.54
CA PRO A 997 21.33 -5.37 46.13
C PRO A 997 22.87 -5.27 46.12
N GLY A 998 23.41 -4.38 45.28
CA GLY A 998 24.81 -3.94 45.26
C GLY A 998 24.92 -2.41 45.35
N GLU A 999 26.11 -1.87 45.65
CA GLU A 999 26.29 -0.49 46.14
C GLU A 999 26.64 0.57 45.07
N LEU A 1000 26.52 1.84 45.48
CA LEU A 1000 26.76 3.08 44.73
C LEU A 1000 28.25 3.51 44.67
N TRP A 1001 28.61 4.40 43.72
CA TRP A 1001 29.03 5.81 44.01
C TRP A 1001 29.45 6.64 42.77
N TRP A 1002 29.36 7.98 42.92
CA TRP A 1002 30.16 9.14 42.38
C TRP A 1002 30.57 9.21 40.87
N CYS A 1003 30.63 10.38 40.17
CA CYS A 1003 29.93 11.69 40.25
C CYS A 1003 29.88 12.33 38.81
N VAL A 1004 30.20 13.56 38.38
CA VAL A 1004 30.72 14.84 38.96
C VAL A 1004 30.29 16.07 38.09
N SER A 1005 30.15 17.26 38.70
CA SER A 1005 30.34 18.66 38.18
C SER A 1005 29.68 19.21 36.88
N TRP A 1006 29.20 20.46 36.96
CA TRP A 1006 28.88 21.38 35.85
C TRP A 1006 30.12 22.18 35.36
N ALA A 1007 29.99 22.84 34.20
CA ALA A 1007 30.87 23.92 33.72
C ALA A 1007 30.09 25.26 33.55
N PRO A 1008 30.75 26.44 33.47
CA PRO A 1008 30.09 27.75 33.58
C PRO A 1008 29.37 28.22 32.32
N ALA A 1009 28.40 29.12 32.49
CA ALA A 1009 27.63 29.72 31.40
C ALA A 1009 28.37 30.88 30.70
N SER A 1010 28.15 30.98 29.39
CA SER A 1010 28.57 32.11 28.54
C SER A 1010 27.41 32.53 27.65
N GLY A 1011 27.00 33.81 27.73
CA GLY A 1011 25.77 34.30 27.09
C GLY A 1011 24.50 33.80 27.79
N LYS A 1012 23.55 34.69 28.06
CA LYS A 1012 22.25 34.31 28.66
C LYS A 1012 21.13 34.37 27.62
N GLU A 1013 21.26 33.52 26.60
CA GLU A 1013 20.16 33.19 25.69
C GLU A 1013 18.99 32.62 26.51
N LEU A 1014 17.76 33.07 26.22
CA LEU A 1014 16.56 32.61 26.94
C LEU A 1014 15.71 31.63 26.11
N GLY A 1015 16.35 31.01 25.11
CA GLY A 1015 15.72 30.14 24.13
C GLY A 1015 15.39 30.84 22.80
N GLU A 1016 14.84 30.08 21.87
CA GLU A 1016 14.44 30.54 20.54
C GLU A 1016 13.01 30.13 20.22
N ILE A 1017 12.28 30.96 19.46
CA ILE A 1017 10.91 30.70 19.01
C ILE A 1017 10.83 30.63 17.48
N LYS A 1018 10.29 29.52 16.96
CA LYS A 1018 9.99 29.33 15.54
C LYS A 1018 8.62 29.90 15.21
N LEU A 1019 8.56 30.80 14.23
CA LEU A 1019 7.31 31.38 13.72
C LEU A 1019 7.17 31.11 12.22
N SER A 1020 5.92 31.02 11.76
CA SER A 1020 5.56 31.17 10.36
C SER A 1020 4.66 32.39 10.20
N ILE A 1021 5.06 33.35 9.36
CA ILE A 1021 4.38 34.63 9.15
C ILE A 1021 4.05 34.77 7.66
N SER A 1022 2.81 35.14 7.33
CA SER A 1022 2.39 35.43 5.96
C SER A 1022 1.29 36.50 5.93
N TYR A 1023 1.12 37.15 4.78
CA TYR A 1023 0.11 38.19 4.57
C TYR A 1023 -0.61 38.04 3.24
N LYS A 1024 -1.95 38.07 3.30
CA LYS A 1024 -2.85 38.04 2.13
C LYS A 1024 -4.21 38.63 2.48
N ASN A 1025 -4.86 39.27 1.52
CA ASN A 1025 -6.25 39.78 1.61
C ASN A 1025 -6.51 40.67 2.84
N ASP A 1026 -5.63 41.63 3.11
CA ASP A 1026 -5.63 42.52 4.29
C ASP A 1026 -5.66 41.79 5.64
N LYS A 1027 -5.11 40.57 5.69
CA LYS A 1027 -4.94 39.77 6.90
C LYS A 1027 -3.48 39.32 7.08
N LEU A 1028 -2.97 39.54 8.29
CA LEU A 1028 -1.67 39.06 8.74
C LEU A 1028 -1.86 37.78 9.55
N PHE A 1029 -1.21 36.69 9.13
CA PHE A 1029 -1.29 35.37 9.74
C PHE A 1029 0.04 35.09 10.44
N ILE A 1030 0.00 34.78 11.74
CA ILE A 1030 1.17 34.41 12.54
C ILE A 1030 0.89 33.05 13.18
N MET A 1031 1.55 32.00 12.70
CA MET A 1031 1.54 30.68 13.33
C MET A 1031 2.73 30.57 14.29
N VAL A 1032 2.42 30.41 15.57
CA VAL A 1032 3.42 30.10 16.59
C VAL A 1032 3.70 28.61 16.53
N MET A 1033 4.92 28.20 16.16
CA MET A 1033 5.23 26.79 15.92
C MET A 1033 5.80 26.12 17.18
N HIS A 1034 7.06 26.42 17.50
CA HIS A 1034 7.83 25.78 18.58
C HIS A 1034 8.62 26.83 19.37
N ILE A 1035 8.95 26.54 20.62
CA ILE A 1035 10.02 27.23 21.36
C ILE A 1035 10.98 26.17 21.87
N ARG A 1036 12.29 26.40 21.74
CA ARG A 1036 13.34 25.52 22.26
C ARG A 1036 14.25 26.26 23.25
N GLY A 1037 14.79 25.54 24.22
CA GLY A 1037 15.83 26.06 25.12
C GLY A 1037 15.36 27.05 26.19
N LEU A 1038 14.08 27.06 26.59
CA LEU A 1038 13.63 27.89 27.71
C LEU A 1038 14.34 27.49 29.02
N VAL A 1039 14.66 28.48 29.85
CA VAL A 1039 15.24 28.23 31.18
C VAL A 1039 14.15 27.78 32.17
N SER A 1040 14.42 26.74 32.96
CA SER A 1040 13.55 26.31 34.07
C SER A 1040 13.35 27.44 35.10
N LEU A 1041 12.25 27.38 35.84
CA LEU A 1041 11.93 28.33 36.90
C LEU A 1041 12.94 28.25 38.07
N SER A 1042 12.99 29.30 38.89
CA SER A 1042 13.98 29.43 39.98
C SER A 1042 13.87 28.39 41.11
N ASP A 1043 12.80 27.59 41.12
CA ASP A 1043 12.61 26.44 42.02
C ASP A 1043 13.06 25.10 41.39
N GLY A 1044 13.60 25.13 40.16
CA GLY A 1044 14.01 23.96 39.39
C GLY A 1044 12.87 23.26 38.64
N THR A 1045 11.66 23.84 38.59
CA THR A 1045 10.54 23.27 37.81
C THR A 1045 10.54 23.76 36.36
N ASP A 1046 10.11 22.91 35.44
CA ASP A 1046 9.88 23.33 34.06
C ASP A 1046 8.59 24.19 34.00
N PRO A 1047 8.59 25.31 33.26
CA PRO A 1047 7.46 26.25 33.24
C PRO A 1047 6.22 25.67 32.54
N ASP A 1048 5.10 26.36 32.69
CA ASP A 1048 3.87 26.17 31.89
C ASP A 1048 3.78 27.29 30.81
N PRO A 1049 4.60 27.29 29.75
CA PRO A 1049 4.80 28.45 28.87
C PRO A 1049 3.62 28.71 27.92
N TYR A 1050 3.34 29.99 27.69
CA TYR A 1050 2.46 30.49 26.63
C TYR A 1050 2.97 31.81 26.02
N VAL A 1051 2.57 32.08 24.78
CA VAL A 1051 3.01 33.26 24.03
C VAL A 1051 1.92 34.34 24.02
N LYS A 1052 2.33 35.60 24.17
CA LYS A 1052 1.52 36.80 23.89
C LYS A 1052 2.12 37.54 22.70
N LEU A 1053 1.26 38.02 21.81
CA LEU A 1053 1.61 38.80 20.63
C LEU A 1053 0.86 40.13 20.65
N TYR A 1054 1.57 41.20 20.28
CA TYR A 1054 1.05 42.55 20.10
C TYR A 1054 1.57 43.08 18.76
N LEU A 1055 0.75 43.86 18.05
CA LEU A 1055 1.12 44.46 16.77
C LEU A 1055 1.28 45.97 16.95
N LEU A 1056 2.53 46.40 17.13
CA LEU A 1056 2.87 47.79 17.42
C LEU A 1056 3.00 48.62 16.13
N PRO A 1057 2.68 49.93 16.16
CA PRO A 1057 2.14 50.68 17.30
C PRO A 1057 0.65 50.35 17.57
N ASP A 1058 0.31 50.01 18.82
CA ASP A 1058 -1.06 49.67 19.23
C ASP A 1058 -1.68 50.77 20.12
N PRO A 1059 -2.11 51.91 19.54
CA PRO A 1059 -2.63 53.04 20.32
C PRO A 1059 -3.93 52.71 21.07
N MET A 1060 -4.70 51.74 20.58
CA MET A 1060 -5.96 51.30 21.19
C MET A 1060 -5.77 50.16 22.21
N LYS A 1061 -4.58 49.55 22.29
CA LYS A 1061 -4.25 48.38 23.13
C LYS A 1061 -5.10 47.14 22.82
N MET A 1062 -5.56 47.02 21.57
CA MET A 1062 -6.48 45.98 21.10
C MET A 1062 -5.81 44.85 20.29
N SER A 1063 -4.51 44.96 19.97
CA SER A 1063 -3.79 43.98 19.15
C SER A 1063 -3.44 42.67 19.88
N LYS A 1064 -3.70 42.58 21.19
CA LYS A 1064 -3.25 41.46 22.03
C LYS A 1064 -3.89 40.13 21.61
N LYS A 1065 -3.07 39.19 21.13
CA LYS A 1065 -3.41 37.76 20.96
C LYS A 1065 -2.51 36.89 21.85
N LYS A 1066 -2.93 35.65 22.10
CA LYS A 1066 -2.14 34.68 22.87
C LYS A 1066 -2.39 33.24 22.44
N THR A 1067 -1.41 32.36 22.66
CA THR A 1067 -1.59 30.91 22.55
C THR A 1067 -2.21 30.33 23.83
N LYS A 1068 -2.49 29.02 23.79
CA LYS A 1068 -2.67 28.19 24.99
C LYS A 1068 -1.35 28.01 25.76
N ALA A 1069 -1.44 27.60 27.02
CA ALA A 1069 -0.28 27.19 27.80
C ALA A 1069 0.05 25.71 27.55
N ALA A 1070 1.28 25.44 27.14
CA ALA A 1070 1.87 24.12 27.20
C ALA A 1070 2.24 23.82 28.68
N ARG A 1071 2.29 22.55 29.08
CA ARG A 1071 2.49 22.17 30.48
C ARG A 1071 3.88 21.60 30.72
N ARG A 1072 4.57 22.11 31.74
CA ARG A 1072 5.85 21.62 32.30
C ARG A 1072 6.85 21.23 31.24
N THR A 1073 7.21 22.20 30.40
CA THR A 1073 8.16 21.98 29.31
C THR A 1073 8.96 23.23 29.02
N CYS A 1074 10.27 23.04 28.84
CA CYS A 1074 11.17 24.05 28.31
C CYS A 1074 11.20 24.09 26.77
N ASN A 1075 10.56 23.11 26.12
CA ASN A 1075 10.55 22.89 24.67
C ASN A 1075 9.11 22.74 24.15
N PRO A 1076 8.21 23.73 24.32
CA PRO A 1076 6.82 23.62 23.90
C PRO A 1076 6.63 23.63 22.37
N THR A 1077 5.79 22.72 21.88
CA THR A 1077 5.11 22.83 20.58
C THR A 1077 3.77 23.53 20.80
N TYR A 1078 3.38 24.42 19.89
CA TYR A 1078 2.05 25.03 19.86
C TYR A 1078 1.32 24.74 18.54
N ASN A 1079 1.99 24.96 17.40
CA ASN A 1079 1.38 25.03 16.06
C ASN A 1079 -0.02 25.67 16.13
N GLU A 1080 -0.07 26.94 16.58
CA GLU A 1080 -1.29 27.70 16.82
C GLU A 1080 -1.30 28.99 15.98
N MET A 1081 -2.21 29.07 15.01
CA MET A 1081 -2.38 30.24 14.14
C MET A 1081 -3.17 31.37 14.81
N LEU A 1082 -2.61 32.58 14.73
CA LEU A 1082 -3.18 33.81 15.28
C LEU A 1082 -3.29 34.85 14.16
N VAL A 1083 -4.53 35.14 13.74
CA VAL A 1083 -4.85 35.96 12.57
C VAL A 1083 -5.25 37.37 12.96
N TYR A 1084 -4.69 38.39 12.31
CA TYR A 1084 -5.01 39.80 12.45
C TYR A 1084 -5.76 40.31 11.20
N ASP A 1085 -7.04 40.63 11.37
CA ASP A 1085 -7.91 41.11 10.28
C ASP A 1085 -7.84 42.62 10.08
N ARG A 1086 -7.92 43.06 8.81
CA ARG A 1086 -7.95 44.46 8.37
C ARG A 1086 -6.68 45.22 8.72
N ILE A 1087 -5.55 44.65 8.30
CA ILE A 1087 -4.25 45.33 8.24
C ILE A 1087 -4.05 45.77 6.78
N PRO A 1088 -4.15 47.05 6.43
CA PRO A 1088 -3.90 47.52 5.06
C PRO A 1088 -2.43 47.34 4.67
N ARG A 1089 -2.11 47.19 3.38
CA ARG A 1089 -0.72 46.98 2.96
C ARG A 1089 0.23 48.11 3.38
N GLY A 1090 -0.21 49.37 3.31
CA GLY A 1090 0.61 50.53 3.69
C GLY A 1090 0.92 50.62 5.19
N ASP A 1091 0.15 49.94 6.03
CA ASP A 1091 0.44 49.85 7.46
C ASP A 1091 1.61 48.90 7.74
N LEU A 1092 1.71 47.77 7.03
CA LEU A 1092 2.66 46.68 7.32
C LEU A 1092 4.10 47.14 7.44
N ASP A 1093 4.53 48.02 6.55
CA ASP A 1093 5.91 48.49 6.47
C ASP A 1093 6.29 49.39 7.68
N GLN A 1094 5.28 49.86 8.44
CA GLN A 1094 5.42 50.61 9.69
C GLN A 1094 5.10 49.79 10.95
N ARG A 1095 4.81 48.49 10.81
CA ARG A 1095 4.35 47.62 11.91
C ARG A 1095 5.46 46.67 12.36
N LEU A 1096 5.48 46.40 13.66
CA LEU A 1096 6.32 45.35 14.24
C LEU A 1096 5.53 44.50 15.23
N ILE A 1097 5.88 43.21 15.29
CA ILE A 1097 5.35 42.28 16.29
C ILE A 1097 6.20 42.43 17.56
N HIS A 1098 5.55 42.68 18.70
CA HIS A 1098 6.15 42.44 20.01
C HIS A 1098 5.64 41.11 20.56
N LEU A 1099 6.57 40.16 20.73
CA LEU A 1099 6.30 38.82 21.21
C LEU A 1099 6.84 38.66 22.63
N ARG A 1100 6.05 38.08 23.54
CA ARG A 1100 6.45 37.77 24.91
C ARG A 1100 6.07 36.36 25.31
N VAL A 1101 7.02 35.57 25.79
CA VAL A 1101 6.80 34.22 26.32
C VAL A 1101 6.71 34.30 27.85
N LEU A 1102 5.68 33.72 28.46
CA LEU A 1102 5.49 33.73 29.90
C LEU A 1102 5.08 32.35 30.41
N SER A 1103 5.45 32.01 31.65
CA SER A 1103 4.81 30.88 32.35
C SER A 1103 3.45 31.32 32.87
N ASP A 1104 2.45 30.45 32.75
CA ASP A 1104 1.29 30.48 33.63
C ASP A 1104 1.74 30.06 35.05
N GLY A 1105 1.00 30.48 36.08
CA GLY A 1105 1.50 30.46 37.46
C GLY A 1105 0.43 30.33 38.54
N ALA A 1106 0.75 29.59 39.59
CA ALA A 1106 -0.10 29.54 40.78
C ALA A 1106 -0.15 30.93 41.44
N PHE A 1107 -1.35 31.37 41.87
CA PHE A 1107 -1.61 32.69 42.46
C PHE A 1107 -1.40 33.89 41.52
N TRP A 1108 -1.64 33.72 40.22
CA TRP A 1108 -1.78 34.79 39.20
C TRP A 1108 -0.51 35.54 38.77
N GLU A 1109 0.62 35.38 39.46
CA GLU A 1109 1.89 35.94 38.99
C GLU A 1109 2.39 35.20 37.73
N ASN A 1110 2.77 35.97 36.72
CA ASN A 1110 3.12 35.45 35.38
C ASN A 1110 4.59 35.77 35.08
N THR A 1111 5.48 34.80 35.27
CA THR A 1111 6.92 34.96 35.01
C THR A 1111 7.19 35.17 33.53
N LEU A 1112 7.88 36.25 33.15
CA LEU A 1112 8.40 36.41 31.79
C LEU A 1112 9.59 35.46 31.58
N LEU A 1113 9.50 34.63 30.54
CA LEU A 1113 10.57 33.69 30.16
C LEU A 1113 11.48 34.30 29.08
N GLY A 1114 10.92 35.11 28.17
CA GLY A 1114 11.67 35.84 27.16
C GLY A 1114 10.77 36.75 26.30
N GLN A 1115 11.36 37.61 25.47
CA GLN A 1115 10.65 38.45 24.51
C GLN A 1115 11.46 38.67 23.23
N THR A 1116 10.80 39.05 22.13
CA THR A 1116 11.49 39.43 20.88
C THR A 1116 10.65 40.43 20.07
N PHE A 1117 11.28 41.14 19.14
CA PHE A 1117 10.67 42.17 18.30
C PHE A 1117 10.96 41.88 16.82
N ILE A 1118 9.91 41.92 15.98
CA ILE A 1118 10.01 41.48 14.58
C ILE A 1118 9.37 42.52 13.66
N HIS A 1119 10.17 43.15 12.80
CA HIS A 1119 9.70 44.13 11.81
C HIS A 1119 9.03 43.44 10.61
N LEU A 1120 7.91 44.01 10.13
CA LEU A 1120 7.13 43.43 9.03
C LEU A 1120 7.43 44.05 7.65
N ASN A 1121 8.33 45.03 7.59
CA ASN A 1121 8.78 45.72 6.37
C ASN A 1121 9.49 44.81 5.34
N ARG A 1122 9.88 43.58 5.71
CA ARG A 1122 10.42 42.57 4.79
C ARG A 1122 9.37 41.58 4.27
N LEU A 1123 8.14 41.62 4.76
CA LEU A 1123 7.11 40.63 4.44
C LEU A 1123 6.46 40.97 3.09
N VAL A 1124 6.68 40.14 2.06
CA VAL A 1124 6.08 40.29 0.72
C VAL A 1124 4.67 39.66 0.70
N PRO A 1125 3.66 40.27 0.04
CA PRO A 1125 2.32 39.67 -0.06
C PRO A 1125 2.36 38.30 -0.75
N GLY A 1126 1.66 37.32 -0.18
CA GLY A 1126 1.63 35.94 -0.68
C GLY A 1126 2.88 35.10 -0.37
N GLN A 1127 3.99 35.69 0.06
CA GLN A 1127 5.16 34.94 0.52
C GLN A 1127 4.97 34.47 1.96
N HIS A 1128 5.40 33.24 2.24
CA HIS A 1128 5.51 32.70 3.59
C HIS A 1128 6.96 32.87 4.07
N TRP A 1129 7.13 33.42 5.27
CA TRP A 1129 8.41 33.50 5.97
C TRP A 1129 8.35 32.58 7.19
N VAL A 1130 9.32 31.68 7.32
CA VAL A 1130 9.43 30.74 8.45
C VAL A 1130 10.86 30.83 8.98
N ASP A 1131 11.00 31.12 10.26
CA ASP A 1131 12.30 31.45 10.85
C ASP A 1131 12.35 31.19 12.36
N TRP A 1132 13.56 31.14 12.91
CA TRP A 1132 13.81 31.09 14.36
C TRP A 1132 14.19 32.49 14.87
N HIS A 1133 13.58 32.92 15.96
CA HIS A 1133 13.87 34.19 16.60
C HIS A 1133 14.40 33.98 18.02
N GLN A 1134 15.56 34.55 18.30
CA GLN A 1134 16.17 34.57 19.64
C GLN A 1134 15.31 35.35 20.64
N LEU A 1135 15.20 34.83 21.86
CA LEU A 1135 14.45 35.45 22.96
C LEU A 1135 15.39 36.25 23.87
N GLY A 1136 15.22 37.58 23.84
CA GLY A 1136 15.92 38.52 24.71
C GLY A 1136 15.25 38.70 26.08
N GLY A 1137 16.02 39.21 27.03
CA GLY A 1137 15.55 39.55 28.38
C GLY A 1137 14.74 40.86 28.44
N ALA A 1138 14.05 41.08 29.56
CA ALA A 1138 13.37 42.34 29.84
C ALA A 1138 14.39 43.50 29.96
N GLY A 1139 14.56 44.27 28.89
CA GLY A 1139 15.56 45.33 28.77
C GLY A 1139 16.41 45.26 27.50
N SER A 1140 16.34 44.15 26.74
CA SER A 1140 16.79 44.13 25.34
C SER A 1140 15.84 44.95 24.45
N ASP A 1141 16.43 45.68 23.52
CA ASP A 1141 15.82 46.43 22.42
C ASP A 1141 14.75 47.47 22.82
N SER A 1142 15.20 48.50 23.58
CA SER A 1142 14.56 49.81 23.63
C SER A 1142 15.39 50.91 22.94
N ALA A 1143 16.27 50.52 22.01
CA ALA A 1143 17.19 51.43 21.33
C ALA A 1143 17.65 50.87 19.96
N HIS A 1144 16.78 50.93 18.94
CA HIS A 1144 17.12 51.40 17.59
C HIS A 1144 15.86 51.73 16.79
#